data_AF-A0A926H7W7-F1
#
_entry.id   AF-A0A926H7W7-F1
#
_cell.length_a   1.000
_cell.length_b   1.000
_cell.length_c   1.000
_cell.angle_alpha   90.00
_cell.angle_beta   90.00
_cell.angle_gamma   90.00
#
_symmetry.space_group_name_H-M   'P 1'
#
loop_
_entity.id
_entity.type
_entity.pdbx_description
1 polymer ?
#
loop_
_entity_poly.entity_id
_entity_poly.type
_entity_poly.pdbx_seq_one_letter_code
_entity_poly.pdbx_strand_id
1 'polypeptide(L)'
;MKPVILFVLLCLGGLSSHAQPQPQLHVIYVLEQNELEFARLNMENDSLMTEFAGLVQSGLGIPMRSWRLSKKEFTRNALQQTIASSAIRPGDIVILYFSGYGLPPANPADKFANWRMDDVRERGLAVGEVETWLTARKVRLSFIIADHSTQRMDDNGLAAMTTLTTDLTKQIIQKLFLRTCGVVKLGSSLPSAPSYVNTAVYFAGSVFTNALHDALQLVVRTTSPAKLPDVSFETLRRYTSEQMGMMLGTSGNRQEPVLTVTPCAGAAQGNGPTNGRGTNGQARLITPAGARWQGLKVDDEAYDRLPEKGATQSVRPLPARIDLSAYAPPVLNQGQKGSCVAISIGYYMRSILDARRQGLTSKKAILSRSLSPFYLYSAVKDPSDGECTAGVDPGQALEHLKTHGLPLFARYPDPNLCQPVPAFTDESARILDYVKLFRITEAKDAKVQAVKQTLAELSPVVAGIEVTASLGNLSFVKSLVPRLRNLPSAVSRLVFRETAEGPNFQWQPNQSTSLDFGHAVCVVGYDDRMFGTGAFKIINSWGSTFGDGGYFWISYADFGRFAKYGYQAYLPADSAMLLDADLTIWQGVYRESALPFSPSPTESRLQTYTLTDPQQTGASFKFRVNAYQQLYLYMIAANASDSVAATLLPAPGL
;
A
#
# COMPACT_ATOMS: atom_id res chain seq x y z
N MET A 1 -15.91 71.13 19.68
CA MET A 1 -16.06 70.21 20.84
C MET A 1 -16.28 68.81 20.27
N LYS A 2 -15.78 67.73 20.91
CA LYS A 2 -16.00 66.35 20.42
C LYS A 2 -17.36 65.83 20.89
N PRO A 3 -18.21 65.23 20.03
CA PRO A 3 -19.41 64.55 20.49
C PRO A 3 -19.03 63.25 21.20
N VAL A 4 -19.65 63.00 22.37
CA VAL A 4 -19.54 61.72 23.08
C VAL A 4 -20.65 60.81 22.57
N ILE A 5 -20.31 59.67 21.97
CA ILE A 5 -21.28 58.66 21.55
C ILE A 5 -21.47 57.66 22.71
N LEU A 6 -22.66 57.67 23.30
CA LEU A 6 -23.04 56.77 24.38
C LEU A 6 -23.57 55.45 23.80
N PHE A 7 -22.80 54.37 23.91
CA PHE A 7 -23.30 53.02 23.60
C PHE A 7 -24.10 52.46 24.77
N VAL A 8 -25.42 52.36 24.58
CA VAL A 8 -26.31 51.61 25.50
C VAL A 8 -26.33 50.14 25.05
N LEU A 9 -25.71 49.26 25.84
CA LEU A 9 -25.79 47.82 25.60
C LEU A 9 -27.17 47.30 26.06
N LEU A 10 -28.07 47.09 25.11
CA LEU A 10 -29.30 46.32 25.35
C LEU A 10 -28.95 44.84 25.45
N CYS A 11 -28.80 44.33 26.68
CA CYS A 11 -28.70 42.91 26.96
C CYS A 11 -30.02 42.20 26.67
N LEU A 12 -30.27 41.90 25.38
CA LEU A 12 -31.24 40.89 24.99
C LEU A 12 -30.78 39.55 25.60
N GLY A 13 -31.50 39.11 26.64
CA GLY A 13 -31.27 37.86 27.32
C GLY A 13 -31.58 36.68 26.41
N GLY A 14 -30.64 36.36 25.53
CA GLY A 14 -30.70 35.18 24.67
C GLY A 14 -30.78 33.94 25.55
N LEU A 15 -31.97 33.34 25.60
CA LEU A 15 -32.20 32.04 26.24
C LEU A 15 -31.21 31.05 25.63
N SER A 16 -30.15 30.76 26.38
CA SER A 16 -29.15 29.78 25.99
C SER A 16 -29.79 28.41 26.07
N SER A 17 -30.46 28.02 24.98
CA SER A 17 -30.93 26.67 24.76
C SER A 17 -29.74 25.76 24.94
N HIS A 18 -29.75 25.00 26.04
CA HIS A 18 -28.73 24.01 26.32
C HIS A 18 -28.94 22.86 25.33
N ALA A 19 -28.45 23.07 24.10
CA ALA A 19 -28.41 22.06 23.07
C ALA A 19 -27.66 20.86 23.66
N GLN A 20 -28.40 19.79 23.95
CA GLN A 20 -27.80 18.59 24.52
C GLN A 20 -26.66 18.16 23.59
N PRO A 21 -25.44 17.97 24.12
CA PRO A 21 -24.29 17.75 23.27
C PRO A 21 -24.55 16.47 22.47
N GLN A 22 -24.39 16.55 21.15
CA GLN A 22 -24.74 15.44 20.27
C GLN A 22 -24.04 14.15 20.73
N PRO A 23 -24.76 13.00 20.71
CA PRO A 23 -24.18 11.73 21.13
C PRO A 23 -23.00 11.38 20.23
N GLN A 24 -21.96 10.82 20.82
CA GLN A 24 -20.74 10.39 20.13
C GLN A 24 -20.70 8.87 19.98
N LEU A 25 -20.00 8.42 18.95
CA LEU A 25 -19.60 7.01 18.80
C LEU A 25 -18.20 6.84 19.38
N HIS A 26 -18.05 6.00 20.40
CA HIS A 26 -16.77 5.65 20.99
C HIS A 26 -16.39 4.22 20.61
N VAL A 27 -15.19 4.01 20.07
CA VAL A 27 -14.73 2.68 19.63
C VAL A 27 -13.44 2.30 20.35
N ILE A 28 -13.49 1.26 21.17
CA ILE A 28 -12.34 0.77 21.95
C ILE A 28 -11.92 -0.57 21.36
N TYR A 29 -10.78 -0.59 20.65
CA TYR A 29 -10.13 -1.81 20.20
C TYR A 29 -9.18 -2.29 21.31
N VAL A 30 -9.27 -3.57 21.66
CA VAL A 30 -8.48 -4.23 22.71
C VAL A 30 -7.82 -5.45 22.08
N LEU A 31 -6.54 -5.33 21.73
CA LEU A 31 -5.88 -6.19 20.74
C LEU A 31 -4.60 -6.81 21.33
N GLU A 32 -4.59 -8.13 21.46
CA GLU A 32 -3.38 -8.87 21.81
C GLU A 32 -2.34 -8.70 20.67
N GLN A 33 -1.19 -8.11 21.00
CA GLN A 33 -0.09 -7.88 20.06
C GLN A 33 1.28 -8.15 20.69
N ASN A 34 1.33 -8.67 21.92
CA ASN A 34 2.58 -9.10 22.55
C ASN A 34 2.98 -10.49 22.06
N GLU A 35 2.00 -11.37 21.82
CA GLU A 35 2.23 -12.72 21.27
C GLU A 35 2.14 -12.72 19.73
N LEU A 36 3.18 -13.25 19.08
CA LEU A 36 3.39 -13.17 17.62
C LEU A 36 2.25 -13.75 16.78
N GLU A 37 1.57 -14.77 17.29
CA GLU A 37 0.45 -15.43 16.59
C GLU A 37 -0.82 -14.59 16.57
N PHE A 38 -1.10 -13.84 17.64
CA PHE A 38 -2.20 -12.88 17.70
C PHE A 38 -1.84 -11.57 17.02
N ALA A 39 -0.58 -11.13 17.07
CA ALA A 39 -0.15 -9.87 16.45
C ALA A 39 -0.48 -9.77 14.95
N ARG A 40 -0.37 -10.88 14.18
CA ARG A 40 -0.83 -10.91 12.77
C ARG A 40 -2.35 -10.84 12.67
N LEU A 41 -3.04 -11.71 13.39
CA LEU A 41 -4.50 -11.83 13.39
C LEU A 41 -5.18 -10.49 13.71
N ASN A 42 -4.60 -9.79 14.68
CA ASN A 42 -5.11 -8.54 15.23
C ASN A 42 -4.72 -7.29 14.43
N MET A 43 -3.89 -7.41 13.39
CA MET A 43 -3.76 -6.36 12.38
C MET A 43 -4.93 -6.42 11.37
N GLU A 44 -5.29 -7.62 10.90
CA GLU A 44 -6.42 -7.76 9.97
C GLU A 44 -7.76 -7.49 10.68
N ASN A 45 -7.96 -8.06 11.87
CA ASN A 45 -9.15 -7.81 12.68
C ASN A 45 -9.32 -6.31 13.00
N ASP A 46 -8.23 -5.54 13.18
CA ASP A 46 -8.27 -4.09 13.38
C ASP A 46 -8.68 -3.33 12.10
N SER A 47 -8.24 -3.80 10.93
CA SER A 47 -8.68 -3.26 9.62
C SER A 47 -10.18 -3.51 9.41
N LEU A 48 -10.62 -4.77 9.49
CA LEU A 48 -12.01 -5.19 9.31
C LEU A 48 -12.97 -4.47 10.29
N MET A 49 -12.54 -4.30 11.54
CA MET A 49 -13.34 -3.59 12.55
C MET A 49 -13.26 -2.07 12.42
N THR A 50 -12.22 -1.51 11.79
CA THR A 50 -12.17 -0.09 11.39
C THR A 50 -13.13 0.18 10.24
N GLU A 51 -13.24 -0.71 9.25
CA GLU A 51 -14.25 -0.62 8.19
C GLU A 51 -15.67 -0.74 8.76
N PHE A 52 -15.90 -1.71 9.66
CA PHE A 52 -17.16 -1.84 10.41
C PHE A 52 -17.51 -0.54 11.16
N ALA A 53 -16.56 0.01 11.92
CA ALA A 53 -16.75 1.24 12.69
C ALA A 53 -17.01 2.46 11.81
N GLY A 54 -16.29 2.60 10.68
CA GLY A 54 -16.51 3.66 9.69
C GLY A 54 -17.89 3.58 9.04
N LEU A 55 -18.36 2.37 8.74
CA LEU A 55 -19.72 2.13 8.22
C LEU A 55 -20.80 2.51 9.25
N VAL A 56 -20.58 2.20 10.53
CA VAL A 56 -21.46 2.64 11.63
C VAL A 56 -21.41 4.16 11.82
N GLN A 57 -20.22 4.79 11.80
CA GLN A 57 -20.09 6.24 11.91
C GLN A 57 -20.85 6.96 10.78
N SER A 58 -20.60 6.55 9.54
CA SER A 58 -21.24 7.11 8.33
C SER A 58 -22.77 6.95 8.38
N GLY A 59 -23.25 5.75 8.72
CA GLY A 59 -24.68 5.48 8.82
C GLY A 59 -25.37 6.17 10.01
N LEU A 60 -24.67 6.47 11.10
CA LEU A 60 -25.21 7.27 12.19
C LEU A 60 -25.22 8.77 11.86
N GLY A 61 -24.15 9.28 11.25
CA GLY A 61 -23.93 10.70 11.00
C GLY A 61 -23.49 11.48 12.25
N ILE A 62 -22.79 10.83 13.18
CA ILE A 62 -22.29 11.43 14.43
C ILE A 62 -20.76 11.34 14.50
N PRO A 63 -20.07 12.24 15.23
CA PRO A 63 -18.61 12.18 15.37
C PRO A 63 -18.17 10.93 16.15
N MET A 64 -17.10 10.29 15.66
CA MET A 64 -16.47 9.12 16.27
C MET A 64 -15.15 9.47 16.97
N ARG A 65 -14.87 8.80 18.09
CA ARG A 65 -13.56 8.76 18.75
C ARG A 65 -13.15 7.31 18.97
N SER A 66 -11.85 7.00 18.86
CA SER A 66 -11.35 5.64 19.05
C SER A 66 -10.06 5.54 19.87
N TRP A 67 -9.83 4.37 20.46
CA TRP A 67 -8.65 3.99 21.24
C TRP A 67 -8.19 2.58 20.84
N ARG A 68 -6.87 2.32 20.83
CA ARG A 68 -6.26 1.03 20.45
C ARG A 68 -5.36 0.48 21.57
N LEU A 69 -5.99 -0.17 22.54
CA LEU A 69 -5.33 -0.78 23.69
C LEU A 69 -4.60 -2.05 23.25
N SER A 70 -3.29 -1.92 23.02
CA SER A 70 -2.44 -2.97 22.44
C SER A 70 -1.04 -2.93 23.05
N LYS A 71 -0.29 -4.04 22.92
CA LYS A 71 1.07 -4.18 23.47
C LYS A 71 1.09 -3.80 24.96
N LYS A 72 1.86 -2.78 25.36
CA LYS A 72 1.94 -2.27 26.75
C LYS A 72 0.61 -1.78 27.33
N GLU A 73 -0.38 -1.47 26.49
CA GLU A 73 -1.72 -1.03 26.91
C GLU A 73 -2.74 -2.18 26.96
N PHE A 74 -2.34 -3.43 26.66
CA PHE A 74 -3.21 -4.62 26.69
C PHE A 74 -3.48 -5.13 28.12
N THR A 75 -3.98 -4.24 28.98
CA THR A 75 -4.26 -4.49 30.40
C THR A 75 -5.72 -4.20 30.74
N ARG A 76 -6.28 -4.97 31.69
CA ARG A 76 -7.56 -4.70 32.34
C ARG A 76 -7.60 -3.27 32.88
N ASN A 77 -6.50 -2.82 33.48
CA ASN A 77 -6.42 -1.49 34.08
C ASN A 77 -6.48 -0.36 33.03
N ALA A 78 -5.79 -0.45 31.89
CA ALA A 78 -5.91 0.54 30.82
C ALA A 78 -7.33 0.55 30.20
N LEU A 79 -7.96 -0.62 30.05
CA LEU A 79 -9.34 -0.73 29.60
C LEU A 79 -10.34 -0.10 30.58
N GLN A 80 -10.19 -0.40 31.88
CA GLN A 80 -11.04 0.18 32.93
C GLN A 80 -10.89 1.72 32.98
N GLN A 81 -9.67 2.24 32.86
CA GLN A 81 -9.40 3.68 32.78
C GLN A 81 -10.01 4.33 31.52
N THR A 82 -9.90 3.68 30.36
CA THR A 82 -10.48 4.15 29.09
C THR A 82 -12.01 4.25 29.18
N ILE A 83 -12.67 3.23 29.73
CA ILE A 83 -14.13 3.21 29.96
C ILE A 83 -14.54 4.24 31.03
N ALA A 84 -13.72 4.45 32.06
CA ALA A 84 -13.96 5.45 33.11
C ALA A 84 -13.69 6.90 32.66
N SER A 85 -13.05 7.12 31.52
CA SER A 85 -12.65 8.45 31.05
C SER A 85 -13.83 9.42 30.90
N SER A 86 -13.59 10.72 31.10
CA SER A 86 -14.62 11.76 30.95
C SER A 86 -15.10 11.96 29.50
N ALA A 87 -14.45 11.32 28.52
CA ALA A 87 -14.84 11.36 27.11
C ALA A 87 -16.15 10.59 26.83
N ILE A 88 -16.42 9.50 27.57
CA ILE A 88 -17.61 8.65 27.37
C ILE A 88 -18.72 9.13 28.29
N ARG A 89 -19.79 9.71 27.73
CA ARG A 89 -20.83 10.42 28.48
C ARG A 89 -22.16 9.64 28.47
N PRO A 90 -23.07 9.91 29.42
CA PRO A 90 -24.43 9.36 29.36
C PRO A 90 -25.11 9.66 28.01
N GLY A 91 -25.76 8.64 27.44
CA GLY A 91 -26.41 8.75 26.12
C GLY A 91 -25.52 8.57 24.88
N ASP A 92 -24.18 8.53 25.02
CA ASP A 92 -23.28 8.17 23.92
C ASP A 92 -23.44 6.68 23.52
N ILE A 93 -22.82 6.26 22.42
CA ILE A 93 -22.79 4.87 21.94
C ILE A 93 -21.35 4.34 22.04
N VAL A 94 -21.18 3.12 22.54
CA VAL A 94 -19.85 2.48 22.65
C VAL A 94 -19.84 1.18 21.86
N ILE A 95 -18.84 1.02 20.98
CA ILE A 95 -18.41 -0.28 20.45
C ILE A 95 -17.12 -0.65 21.17
N LEU A 96 -17.06 -1.85 21.73
CA LEU A 96 -15.85 -2.41 22.35
C LEU A 96 -15.53 -3.71 21.62
N TYR A 97 -14.40 -3.73 20.91
CA TYR A 97 -13.91 -4.90 20.20
C TYR A 97 -12.71 -5.50 20.95
N PHE A 98 -12.85 -6.70 21.49
CA PHE A 98 -11.75 -7.49 22.02
C PHE A 98 -11.35 -8.56 21.00
N SER A 99 -10.04 -8.72 20.78
CA SER A 99 -9.49 -9.90 20.09
C SER A 99 -8.17 -10.36 20.73
N GLY A 100 -8.15 -11.61 21.17
CA GLY A 100 -7.02 -12.20 21.92
C GLY A 100 -7.35 -13.59 22.47
N TYR A 101 -6.57 -14.05 23.45
CA TYR A 101 -6.77 -15.37 24.05
C TYR A 101 -7.93 -15.39 25.05
N GLY A 102 -8.78 -16.41 24.99
CA GLY A 102 -9.92 -16.62 25.90
C GLY A 102 -9.65 -17.70 26.94
N LEU A 103 -10.06 -17.47 28.17
CA LEU A 103 -10.00 -18.42 29.29
C LEU A 103 -11.42 -18.91 29.65
N PRO A 104 -11.60 -20.16 30.10
CA PRO A 104 -12.88 -20.63 30.63
C PRO A 104 -13.39 -19.71 31.76
N PRO A 105 -14.66 -19.31 31.77
CA PRO A 105 -15.21 -18.48 32.83
C PRO A 105 -15.31 -19.27 34.14
N ALA A 106 -15.13 -18.57 35.26
CA ALA A 106 -15.23 -19.17 36.60
C ALA A 106 -16.65 -19.70 36.92
N ASN A 107 -17.67 -19.18 36.24
CA ASN A 107 -19.04 -19.69 36.25
C ASN A 107 -19.31 -20.46 34.93
N PRO A 108 -19.51 -21.79 34.95
CA PRO A 108 -19.80 -22.57 33.74
C PRO A 108 -21.10 -22.20 33.00
N ALA A 109 -21.99 -21.40 33.62
CA ALA A 109 -23.20 -20.88 32.96
C ALA A 109 -22.95 -19.58 32.16
N ASP A 110 -21.77 -18.96 32.26
CA ASP A 110 -21.44 -17.76 31.51
C ASP A 110 -21.21 -18.07 30.02
N LYS A 111 -21.84 -17.29 29.14
CA LYS A 111 -21.84 -17.52 27.69
C LYS A 111 -20.63 -16.97 26.93
N PHE A 112 -19.66 -16.36 27.62
CA PHE A 112 -18.51 -15.68 27.03
C PHE A 112 -17.24 -16.03 27.81
N ALA A 113 -16.13 -16.23 27.11
CA ALA A 113 -14.84 -16.52 27.73
C ALA A 113 -14.30 -15.29 28.49
N ASN A 114 -13.55 -15.51 29.56
CA ASN A 114 -12.80 -14.46 30.24
C ASN A 114 -11.62 -14.04 29.36
N TRP A 115 -11.38 -12.74 29.20
CA TRP A 115 -10.31 -12.21 28.36
C TRP A 115 -8.96 -12.32 29.08
N ARG A 116 -7.99 -13.04 28.49
CA ARG A 116 -6.61 -13.06 29.00
C ARG A 116 -5.95 -11.71 28.66
N MET A 117 -5.55 -10.96 29.68
CA MET A 117 -4.88 -9.66 29.55
C MET A 117 -3.65 -9.62 30.47
N ASP A 118 -2.69 -8.73 30.21
CA ASP A 118 -1.35 -8.80 30.81
C ASP A 118 -1.30 -8.72 32.35
N ASP A 119 -2.26 -8.02 32.96
CA ASP A 119 -2.41 -7.84 34.41
C ASP A 119 -3.40 -8.81 35.07
N VAL A 120 -4.03 -9.71 34.30
CA VAL A 120 -4.99 -10.72 34.79
C VAL A 120 -4.83 -12.08 34.07
N ARG A 121 -3.60 -12.45 33.71
CA ARG A 121 -3.29 -13.61 32.84
C ARG A 121 -3.85 -14.97 33.31
N GLU A 122 -4.08 -15.17 34.61
CA GLU A 122 -4.57 -16.44 35.17
C GLU A 122 -6.10 -16.50 35.30
N ARG A 123 -6.74 -15.44 35.85
CA ARG A 123 -8.20 -15.40 36.04
C ARG A 123 -8.99 -14.92 34.82
N GLY A 124 -8.32 -14.13 33.97
CA GLY A 124 -8.92 -13.30 32.93
C GLY A 124 -9.88 -12.22 33.45
N LEU A 125 -10.27 -11.33 32.53
CA LEU A 125 -11.30 -10.33 32.73
C LEU A 125 -12.65 -10.88 32.26
N ALA A 126 -13.63 -10.99 33.16
CA ALA A 126 -14.96 -11.45 32.80
C ALA A 126 -15.72 -10.38 32.01
N VAL A 127 -16.44 -10.78 30.94
CA VAL A 127 -17.20 -9.83 30.11
C VAL A 127 -18.32 -9.13 30.91
N GLY A 128 -18.84 -9.77 31.97
CA GLY A 128 -19.76 -9.15 32.93
C GLY A 128 -19.13 -8.03 33.79
N GLU A 129 -17.82 -8.11 34.07
CA GLU A 129 -17.06 -7.04 34.75
C GLU A 129 -17.05 -5.78 33.85
N VAL A 130 -16.82 -5.97 32.55
CA VAL A 130 -16.81 -4.91 31.52
C VAL A 130 -18.20 -4.33 31.24
N GLU A 131 -19.22 -5.18 31.14
CA GLU A 131 -20.64 -4.79 31.04
C GLU A 131 -21.06 -3.90 32.22
N THR A 132 -20.59 -4.22 33.44
CA THR A 132 -20.87 -3.43 34.63
C THR A 132 -20.25 -2.02 34.53
N TRP A 133 -19.00 -1.91 34.08
CA TRP A 133 -18.33 -0.61 33.91
C TRP A 133 -19.01 0.26 32.84
N LEU A 134 -19.39 -0.33 31.71
CA LEU A 134 -20.08 0.37 30.63
C LEU A 134 -21.49 0.81 31.05
N THR A 135 -22.23 -0.06 31.74
CA THR A 135 -23.55 0.27 32.30
C THR A 135 -23.47 1.44 33.29
N ALA A 136 -22.42 1.50 34.12
CA ALA A 136 -22.19 2.62 35.03
C ALA A 136 -21.98 3.98 34.33
N ARG A 137 -21.56 4.00 33.04
CA ARG A 137 -21.47 5.22 32.22
C ARG A 137 -22.82 5.77 31.75
N LYS A 138 -23.90 4.98 31.87
CA LYS A 138 -25.26 5.33 31.38
C LYS A 138 -25.29 5.67 29.88
N VAL A 139 -24.41 5.04 29.10
CA VAL A 139 -24.40 5.10 27.63
C VAL A 139 -25.70 4.51 27.07
N ARG A 140 -26.14 4.97 25.89
CA ARG A 140 -27.38 4.50 25.25
C ARG A 140 -27.30 3.04 24.85
N LEU A 141 -26.17 2.68 24.23
CA LEU A 141 -25.93 1.35 23.70
C LEU A 141 -24.45 1.01 23.89
N SER A 142 -24.20 -0.15 24.50
CA SER A 142 -22.90 -0.81 24.50
C SER A 142 -22.96 -2.02 23.59
N PHE A 143 -22.16 -2.06 22.53
CA PHE A 143 -21.97 -3.24 21.70
C PHE A 143 -20.59 -3.83 21.96
N ILE A 144 -20.55 -4.90 22.75
CA ILE A 144 -19.34 -5.64 23.09
C ILE A 144 -19.19 -6.79 22.11
N ILE A 145 -18.08 -6.81 21.38
CA ILE A 145 -17.71 -7.82 20.40
C ILE A 145 -16.51 -8.58 20.97
N ALA A 146 -16.67 -9.88 21.21
CA ALA A 146 -15.68 -10.72 21.86
C ALA A 146 -15.16 -11.79 20.90
N ASP A 147 -14.08 -11.46 20.19
CA ASP A 147 -13.32 -12.42 19.41
C ASP A 147 -12.28 -13.11 20.33
N HIS A 148 -12.34 -14.43 20.40
CA HIS A 148 -11.33 -15.24 21.06
C HIS A 148 -11.01 -16.42 20.16
N SER A 149 -9.74 -16.76 19.99
CA SER A 149 -9.29 -17.76 19.04
C SER A 149 -8.48 -18.86 19.73
N THR A 150 -8.62 -20.10 19.26
CA THR A 150 -7.97 -21.28 19.87
C THR A 150 -7.36 -22.24 18.87
N GLN A 151 -7.78 -22.26 17.59
CA GLN A 151 -7.26 -23.19 16.57
C GLN A 151 -7.16 -22.56 15.17
N ARG A 152 -6.40 -23.21 14.27
CA ARG A 152 -6.24 -22.84 12.85
C ARG A 152 -6.87 -23.91 11.95
N MET A 153 -7.38 -23.51 10.79
CA MET A 153 -7.99 -24.40 9.79
C MET A 153 -7.49 -24.09 8.38
N ASP A 154 -7.44 -25.10 7.52
CA ASP A 154 -7.06 -24.99 6.12
C ASP A 154 -8.21 -25.39 5.15
N ASP A 155 -8.32 -24.60 4.07
CA ASP A 155 -8.79 -24.95 2.71
C ASP A 155 -10.30 -24.96 2.31
N ASN A 156 -10.50 -24.73 1.00
CA ASN A 156 -11.68 -24.74 0.13
C ASN A 156 -12.73 -23.62 0.31
N GLY A 157 -12.76 -22.70 -0.67
CA GLY A 157 -13.58 -21.48 -0.66
C GLY A 157 -14.91 -21.53 -1.44
N LEU A 158 -15.57 -20.37 -1.51
CA LEU A 158 -16.92 -20.17 -2.05
C LEU A 158 -17.00 -18.88 -2.90
N ALA A 159 -17.92 -18.85 -3.86
CA ALA A 159 -18.05 -17.77 -4.84
C ALA A 159 -19.27 -16.87 -4.59
N ALA A 160 -19.11 -15.56 -4.82
CA ALA A 160 -20.17 -14.56 -4.69
C ALA A 160 -20.66 -14.03 -6.06
N MET A 161 -21.94 -13.70 -6.14
CA MET A 161 -22.56 -12.93 -7.23
C MET A 161 -23.00 -11.55 -6.73
N THR A 162 -22.94 -10.55 -7.61
CA THR A 162 -23.44 -9.20 -7.35
C THR A 162 -24.95 -9.06 -7.61
N THR A 163 -25.55 -7.99 -7.08
CA THR A 163 -26.84 -7.40 -7.49
C THR A 163 -26.84 -5.93 -7.10
N LEU A 164 -27.42 -5.05 -7.94
CA LEU A 164 -27.62 -3.63 -7.61
C LEU A 164 -28.83 -3.45 -6.69
N THR A 165 -28.70 -2.61 -5.67
CA THR A 165 -29.74 -2.34 -4.67
C THR A 165 -29.80 -0.86 -4.27
N THR A 166 -30.92 -0.44 -3.68
CA THR A 166 -31.09 0.92 -3.14
C THR A 166 -30.26 1.09 -1.87
N ASP A 167 -29.48 2.17 -1.75
CA ASP A 167 -28.73 2.46 -0.53
C ASP A 167 -29.67 2.77 0.65
N LEU A 168 -29.71 1.85 1.60
CA LEU A 168 -30.40 2.00 2.89
C LEU A 168 -29.43 2.05 4.08
N THR A 169 -28.11 2.18 3.84
CA THR A 169 -27.04 2.11 4.86
C THR A 169 -27.39 2.94 6.10
N LYS A 170 -27.74 4.21 5.91
CA LYS A 170 -28.12 5.13 6.98
C LYS A 170 -29.31 4.62 7.81
N GLN A 171 -30.35 4.10 7.14
CA GLN A 171 -31.57 3.65 7.80
C GLN A 171 -31.35 2.34 8.60
N ILE A 172 -30.52 1.45 8.06
CA ILE A 172 -30.11 0.17 8.66
C ILE A 172 -29.26 0.40 9.91
N ILE A 173 -28.21 1.22 9.77
CA ILE A 173 -27.31 1.56 10.87
C ILE A 173 -28.05 2.33 11.98
N GLN A 174 -28.89 3.31 11.65
CA GLN A 174 -29.72 3.99 12.65
C GLN A 174 -30.72 3.05 13.32
N LYS A 175 -31.28 2.06 12.61
CA LYS A 175 -32.15 1.05 13.24
C LYS A 175 -31.38 0.17 14.22
N LEU A 176 -30.20 -0.32 13.87
CA LEU A 176 -29.36 -1.12 14.76
C LEU A 176 -28.89 -0.29 15.97
N PHE A 177 -28.24 0.86 15.74
CA PHE A 177 -27.47 1.57 16.76
C PHE A 177 -28.21 2.72 17.47
N LEU A 178 -29.28 3.30 16.90
CA LEU A 178 -30.12 4.28 17.61
C LEU A 178 -31.39 3.68 18.21
N ARG A 179 -32.00 2.66 17.59
CA ARG A 179 -33.27 2.09 18.08
C ARG A 179 -33.10 0.93 19.07
N THR A 180 -31.91 0.33 19.16
CA THR A 180 -31.53 -0.54 20.28
C THR A 180 -31.04 0.30 21.47
N CYS A 181 -31.26 -0.18 22.68
CA CYS A 181 -30.83 0.46 23.94
C CYS A 181 -30.38 -0.63 24.91
N GLY A 182 -29.27 -0.42 25.62
CA GLY A 182 -28.77 -1.32 26.67
C GLY A 182 -27.42 -1.92 26.30
N VAL A 183 -27.23 -3.22 26.56
CA VAL A 183 -25.98 -3.93 26.30
C VAL A 183 -26.23 -5.09 25.34
N VAL A 184 -25.52 -5.08 24.22
CA VAL A 184 -25.46 -6.18 23.26
C VAL A 184 -24.07 -6.80 23.36
N LYS A 185 -24.00 -8.11 23.57
CA LYS A 185 -22.75 -8.88 23.60
C LYS A 185 -22.80 -9.92 22.49
N LEU A 186 -21.84 -9.87 21.57
CA LEU A 186 -21.71 -10.81 20.46
C LEU A 186 -20.33 -11.47 20.53
N GLY A 187 -20.30 -12.78 20.74
CA GLY A 187 -19.10 -13.58 20.91
C GLY A 187 -18.86 -14.50 19.73
N SER A 188 -17.59 -14.76 19.47
CA SER A 188 -17.08 -15.67 18.45
C SER A 188 -17.57 -17.12 18.59
N SER A 189 -17.72 -17.62 19.81
CA SER A 189 -18.23 -18.97 20.12
C SER A 189 -18.66 -19.06 21.59
N LEU A 190 -19.10 -20.25 22.04
CA LEU A 190 -19.24 -20.57 23.47
C LEU A 190 -17.87 -20.85 24.10
N PRO A 191 -17.65 -20.64 25.42
CA PRO A 191 -16.29 -20.66 26.01
C PRO A 191 -15.57 -22.02 26.01
N SER A 192 -16.32 -23.10 25.77
CA SER A 192 -15.81 -24.47 25.62
C SER A 192 -15.77 -24.95 24.17
N ALA A 193 -16.21 -24.12 23.22
CA ALA A 193 -16.18 -24.41 21.79
C ALA A 193 -14.91 -23.83 21.15
N PRO A 194 -14.34 -24.49 20.14
CA PRO A 194 -13.23 -23.93 19.39
C PRO A 194 -13.66 -22.68 18.60
N SER A 195 -12.70 -21.78 18.40
CA SER A 195 -12.83 -20.61 17.53
C SER A 195 -11.64 -20.56 16.59
N TYR A 196 -11.92 -20.35 15.30
CA TYR A 196 -10.98 -20.63 14.24
C TYR A 196 -10.44 -19.37 13.55
N VAL A 197 -9.17 -19.45 13.16
CA VAL A 197 -8.57 -18.57 12.15
C VAL A 197 -8.58 -19.31 10.81
N ASN A 198 -9.02 -18.64 9.75
CA ASN A 198 -8.92 -19.15 8.39
C ASN A 198 -7.51 -18.84 7.86
N THR A 199 -6.82 -19.84 7.31
CA THR A 199 -5.50 -19.63 6.66
C THR A 199 -5.61 -19.27 5.17
N ALA A 200 -6.80 -19.44 4.58
CA ALA A 200 -7.04 -19.22 3.16
C ALA A 200 -6.91 -17.74 2.76
N VAL A 201 -6.50 -17.52 1.52
CA VAL A 201 -6.01 -16.23 0.99
C VAL A 201 -7.03 -15.07 1.05
N TYR A 202 -8.30 -15.38 1.26
CA TYR A 202 -9.41 -14.43 1.19
C TYR A 202 -9.73 -13.73 2.52
N PHE A 203 -9.36 -14.31 3.66
CA PHE A 203 -9.93 -13.98 4.98
C PHE A 203 -8.86 -14.02 6.07
N ALA A 204 -7.98 -13.01 6.14
CA ALA A 204 -6.78 -13.05 6.99
C ALA A 204 -7.03 -12.80 8.50
N GLY A 205 -8.25 -12.39 8.88
CA GLY A 205 -8.70 -12.24 10.27
C GLY A 205 -9.23 -13.55 10.87
N SER A 206 -9.94 -13.48 12.01
CA SER A 206 -10.64 -14.66 12.54
C SER A 206 -11.89 -14.98 11.72
N VAL A 207 -12.32 -16.25 11.71
CA VAL A 207 -13.56 -16.67 11.00
C VAL A 207 -14.76 -15.83 11.47
N PHE A 208 -14.83 -15.50 12.76
CA PHE A 208 -15.88 -14.65 13.32
C PHE A 208 -15.78 -13.18 12.88
N THR A 209 -14.58 -12.59 12.86
CA THR A 209 -14.43 -11.15 12.58
C THR A 209 -14.58 -10.82 11.11
N ASN A 210 -14.04 -11.65 10.20
CA ASN A 210 -14.35 -11.55 8.76
C ASN A 210 -15.87 -11.68 8.55
N ALA A 211 -16.50 -12.71 9.15
CA ALA A 211 -17.93 -12.95 9.02
C ALA A 211 -18.81 -11.85 9.62
N LEU A 212 -18.37 -11.16 10.68
CA LEU A 212 -19.11 -10.05 11.28
C LEU A 212 -19.04 -8.78 10.42
N HIS A 213 -17.86 -8.48 9.87
CA HIS A 213 -17.70 -7.44 8.86
C HIS A 213 -18.58 -7.72 7.64
N ASP A 214 -18.44 -8.89 7.04
CA ASP A 214 -19.15 -9.27 5.83
C ASP A 214 -20.65 -9.40 6.07
N ALA A 215 -21.10 -9.82 7.25
CA ALA A 215 -22.51 -9.80 7.62
C ALA A 215 -23.08 -8.37 7.72
N LEU A 216 -22.37 -7.41 8.29
CA LEU A 216 -22.85 -6.01 8.31
C LEU A 216 -22.91 -5.45 6.89
N GLN A 217 -21.87 -5.66 6.11
CA GLN A 217 -21.80 -5.27 4.70
C GLN A 217 -22.93 -5.92 3.87
N LEU A 218 -23.24 -7.20 4.12
CA LEU A 218 -24.33 -7.92 3.44
C LEU A 218 -25.70 -7.44 3.90
N VAL A 219 -25.93 -7.22 5.19
CA VAL A 219 -27.17 -6.62 5.72
C VAL A 219 -27.40 -5.25 5.09
N VAL A 220 -26.37 -4.41 5.01
CA VAL A 220 -26.42 -3.10 4.36
C VAL A 220 -26.73 -3.21 2.88
N ARG A 221 -26.06 -4.12 2.14
CA ARG A 221 -26.22 -4.26 0.69
C ARG A 221 -27.49 -5.01 0.24
N THR A 222 -28.09 -5.87 1.08
CA THR A 222 -29.22 -6.76 0.68
C THR A 222 -30.57 -6.44 1.31
N THR A 223 -30.62 -5.58 2.34
CA THR A 223 -31.90 -5.15 2.92
C THR A 223 -32.64 -4.25 1.94
N SER A 224 -33.88 -4.62 1.59
CA SER A 224 -34.80 -3.76 0.84
C SER A 224 -35.73 -2.98 1.79
N PRO A 225 -36.44 -1.93 1.32
CA PRO A 225 -37.30 -1.13 2.20
C PRO A 225 -38.37 -1.95 2.95
N ALA A 226 -38.86 -3.03 2.32
CA ALA A 226 -39.82 -3.96 2.93
C ALA A 226 -39.21 -4.88 4.00
N LYS A 227 -37.89 -5.13 3.97
CA LYS A 227 -37.16 -5.95 4.96
C LYS A 227 -36.48 -5.12 6.06
N LEU A 228 -36.43 -3.79 5.90
CA LEU A 228 -35.94 -2.87 6.93
C LEU A 228 -36.66 -3.00 8.30
N PRO A 229 -37.96 -3.36 8.40
CA PRO A 229 -38.60 -3.71 9.67
C PRO A 229 -37.92 -4.87 10.43
N ASP A 230 -37.34 -5.84 9.73
CA ASP A 230 -36.79 -7.08 10.31
C ASP A 230 -35.30 -7.00 10.70
N VAL A 231 -34.61 -5.89 10.41
CA VAL A 231 -33.19 -5.73 10.75
C VAL A 231 -32.99 -5.58 12.26
N SER A 232 -32.21 -6.48 12.86
CA SER A 232 -31.90 -6.51 14.30
C SER A 232 -30.50 -7.06 14.55
N PHE A 233 -30.03 -7.02 15.79
CA PHE A 233 -28.77 -7.69 16.17
C PHE A 233 -28.84 -9.23 16.05
N GLU A 234 -30.02 -9.84 16.16
CA GLU A 234 -30.19 -11.27 15.84
C GLU A 234 -30.13 -11.52 14.33
N THR A 235 -30.64 -10.58 13.52
CA THR A 235 -30.51 -10.62 12.05
C THR A 235 -29.04 -10.52 11.64
N LEU A 236 -28.26 -9.64 12.29
CA LEU A 236 -26.81 -9.54 12.11
C LEU A 236 -26.12 -10.84 12.54
N ARG A 237 -26.39 -11.35 13.76
CA ARG A 237 -25.84 -12.62 14.27
C ARG A 237 -26.13 -13.80 13.33
N ARG A 238 -27.33 -13.88 12.75
CA ARG A 238 -27.69 -14.93 11.80
C ARG A 238 -26.88 -14.81 10.51
N TYR A 239 -26.76 -13.62 9.92
CA TYR A 239 -25.88 -13.43 8.77
C TYR A 239 -24.41 -13.69 9.10
N THR A 240 -23.93 -13.39 10.32
CA THR A 240 -22.59 -13.79 10.77
C THR A 240 -22.44 -15.30 10.84
N SER A 241 -23.41 -16.04 11.39
CA SER A 241 -23.43 -17.52 11.38
C SER A 241 -23.44 -18.08 9.95
N GLU A 242 -24.21 -17.47 9.03
CA GLU A 242 -24.23 -17.82 7.61
C GLU A 242 -22.86 -17.58 6.92
N GLN A 243 -22.20 -16.44 7.16
CA GLN A 243 -20.85 -16.17 6.64
C GLN A 243 -19.80 -17.12 7.26
N MET A 244 -19.85 -17.36 8.58
CA MET A 244 -18.96 -18.32 9.25
C MET A 244 -19.10 -19.72 8.67
N GLY A 245 -20.33 -20.20 8.44
CA GLY A 245 -20.59 -21.48 7.79
C GLY A 245 -19.96 -21.58 6.39
N MET A 246 -19.99 -20.50 5.60
CA MET A 246 -19.29 -20.46 4.30
C MET A 246 -17.77 -20.42 4.44
N MET A 247 -17.22 -19.71 5.43
CA MET A 247 -15.78 -19.63 5.68
C MET A 247 -15.19 -20.92 6.29
N LEU A 248 -16.00 -21.76 6.94
CA LEU A 248 -15.62 -23.08 7.47
C LEU A 248 -15.76 -24.21 6.42
N GLY A 249 -16.48 -23.96 5.33
CA GLY A 249 -16.63 -24.87 4.19
C GLY A 249 -17.23 -26.23 4.56
N THR A 250 -16.75 -27.29 3.91
CA THR A 250 -17.15 -28.69 4.18
C THR A 250 -16.25 -29.40 5.21
N SER A 251 -15.36 -28.67 5.90
CA SER A 251 -14.29 -29.22 6.73
C SER A 251 -14.72 -30.00 7.99
N GLY A 252 -16.03 -30.08 8.26
CA GLY A 252 -16.59 -30.69 9.48
C GLY A 252 -16.50 -29.81 10.72
N ASN A 253 -15.70 -28.74 10.69
CA ASN A 253 -15.59 -27.78 11.77
C ASN A 253 -16.85 -26.92 11.86
N ARG A 254 -17.31 -26.65 13.09
CA ARG A 254 -18.46 -25.78 13.36
C ARG A 254 -18.11 -24.76 14.44
N GLN A 255 -18.41 -23.50 14.16
CA GLN A 255 -18.34 -22.38 15.10
C GLN A 255 -19.64 -21.58 14.97
N GLU A 256 -20.23 -21.15 16.08
CA GLU A 256 -21.54 -20.47 16.09
C GLU A 256 -21.45 -19.18 16.93
N PRO A 257 -21.80 -18.01 16.37
CA PRO A 257 -21.67 -16.75 17.07
C PRO A 257 -22.77 -16.60 18.13
N VAL A 258 -22.35 -16.25 19.36
CA VAL A 258 -23.18 -16.22 20.57
C VAL A 258 -23.65 -14.79 20.84
N LEU A 259 -24.96 -14.55 20.78
CA LEU A 259 -25.55 -13.24 21.09
C LEU A 259 -26.26 -13.27 22.45
N THR A 260 -26.13 -12.19 23.21
CA THR A 260 -27.09 -11.81 24.24
C THR A 260 -27.42 -10.32 24.13
N VAL A 261 -28.71 -9.98 24.22
CA VAL A 261 -29.20 -8.60 24.25
C VAL A 261 -29.84 -8.34 25.61
N THR A 262 -29.20 -7.52 26.43
CA THR A 262 -29.73 -6.97 27.68
C THR A 262 -30.37 -5.61 27.35
N PRO A 263 -31.71 -5.52 27.18
CA PRO A 263 -32.34 -4.24 26.86
C PRO A 263 -32.23 -3.25 28.03
N CYS A 264 -32.30 -1.95 27.74
CA CYS A 264 -32.59 -0.93 28.75
C CYS A 264 -33.86 -1.31 29.54
N ALA A 265 -33.82 -1.15 30.87
CA ALA A 265 -34.95 -1.46 31.75
C ALA A 265 -36.21 -0.69 31.30
N GLY A 266 -37.23 -1.43 30.84
CA GLY A 266 -38.50 -0.90 30.33
C GLY A 266 -38.89 -1.32 28.92
N ALA A 267 -38.05 -2.02 28.15
CA ALA A 267 -38.38 -2.46 26.78
C ALA A 267 -38.73 -3.96 26.68
N ALA A 268 -39.93 -4.28 26.17
CA ALA A 268 -40.41 -5.63 25.87
C ALA A 268 -40.49 -5.89 24.35
N GLN A 269 -40.56 -7.17 23.94
CA GLN A 269 -40.44 -7.63 22.54
C GLN A 269 -41.80 -7.72 21.79
N GLY A 270 -41.74 -7.78 20.46
CA GLY A 270 -42.85 -8.10 19.54
C GLY A 270 -42.35 -8.82 18.27
N ASN A 271 -43.20 -9.63 17.62
CA ASN A 271 -42.78 -10.68 16.67
C ASN A 271 -43.26 -10.51 15.20
N GLY A 272 -42.32 -10.57 14.24
CA GLY A 272 -42.49 -11.00 12.82
C GLY A 272 -43.42 -10.19 11.88
N PRO A 273 -43.71 -10.67 10.63
CA PRO A 273 -43.12 -11.82 9.92
C PRO A 273 -42.91 -11.72 8.36
N THR A 274 -41.83 -12.32 7.85
CA THR A 274 -41.69 -13.10 6.56
C THR A 274 -41.84 -12.51 5.13
N ASN A 275 -41.01 -13.09 4.22
CA ASN A 275 -41.16 -13.33 2.76
C ASN A 275 -40.80 -12.25 1.69
N GLY A 276 -40.27 -12.72 0.55
CA GLY A 276 -40.00 -11.93 -0.69
C GLY A 276 -38.80 -12.42 -1.54
N ARG A 277 -39.01 -12.70 -2.84
CA ARG A 277 -38.07 -13.31 -3.83
C ARG A 277 -37.42 -12.31 -4.82
N GLY A 278 -36.27 -12.71 -5.40
CA GLY A 278 -35.71 -12.24 -6.70
C GLY A 278 -34.60 -11.18 -6.64
N THR A 279 -33.68 -11.01 -7.62
CA THR A 279 -33.20 -11.90 -8.73
C THR A 279 -31.98 -11.25 -9.43
N ASN A 280 -31.05 -12.06 -9.98
CA ASN A 280 -30.07 -11.77 -11.07
C ASN A 280 -29.01 -10.64 -10.92
N GLY A 281 -27.72 -10.96 -11.09
CA GLY A 281 -26.67 -9.92 -11.28
C GLY A 281 -25.18 -10.32 -11.28
N GLN A 282 -24.76 -11.47 -11.84
CA GLN A 282 -23.36 -11.97 -11.94
C GLN A 282 -22.28 -10.85 -12.05
N ALA A 283 -21.23 -10.82 -11.22
CA ALA A 283 -19.91 -11.49 -11.38
C ALA A 283 -18.85 -10.82 -10.43
N ARG A 284 -17.60 -11.26 -10.16
CA ARG A 284 -16.87 -12.56 -10.12
C ARG A 284 -15.36 -12.28 -9.75
N LEU A 285 -14.79 -12.89 -8.69
CA LEU A 285 -13.34 -13.10 -8.29
C LEU A 285 -12.30 -11.94 -8.50
N ILE A 286 -11.53 -11.37 -7.56
CA ILE A 286 -10.76 -11.77 -6.33
C ILE A 286 -9.53 -12.71 -6.53
N THR A 287 -8.37 -12.43 -5.85
CA THR A 287 -7.21 -13.31 -5.36
C THR A 287 -6.38 -14.18 -6.33
N PRO A 288 -5.14 -14.69 -6.01
CA PRO A 288 -4.28 -14.67 -4.77
C PRO A 288 -2.74 -14.26 -4.96
N ALA A 289 -1.79 -13.97 -4.02
CA ALA A 289 -1.63 -13.81 -2.54
C ALA A 289 -0.32 -13.02 -2.09
N GLY A 290 -0.34 -12.25 -0.97
CA GLY A 290 0.79 -11.74 -0.11
C GLY A 290 1.78 -10.61 -0.51
N ALA A 291 2.18 -9.74 0.45
CA ALA A 291 3.47 -9.02 0.54
C ALA A 291 3.83 -8.43 1.95
N ARG A 292 4.71 -9.11 2.72
CA ARG A 292 5.34 -8.57 3.96
C ARG A 292 6.70 -7.91 3.66
N TRP A 293 7.12 -6.97 4.53
CA TRP A 293 8.42 -6.25 4.51
C TRP A 293 8.56 -5.24 3.36
N GLN A 294 7.70 -4.23 3.42
CA GLN A 294 7.58 -3.18 2.43
C GLN A 294 8.31 -1.91 2.90
N GLY A 295 9.39 -1.61 2.19
CA GLY A 295 10.41 -0.63 2.57
C GLY A 295 10.41 0.65 1.76
N LEU A 296 9.35 0.94 1.00
CA LEU A 296 9.13 2.24 0.37
C LEU A 296 8.54 3.21 1.41
N LYS A 297 9.32 4.22 1.82
CA LYS A 297 8.71 5.40 2.43
C LYS A 297 8.01 6.18 1.32
N VAL A 298 6.75 6.53 1.55
CA VAL A 298 5.90 7.24 0.59
C VAL A 298 5.88 8.71 0.95
N ASP A 299 6.38 9.53 0.03
CA ASP A 299 6.45 10.99 0.11
C ASP A 299 6.06 11.56 -1.26
N ASP A 300 4.75 11.70 -1.44
CA ASP A 300 4.16 12.12 -2.71
C ASP A 300 4.55 13.56 -3.07
N GLU A 301 4.78 14.42 -2.06
CA GLU A 301 5.16 15.82 -2.24
C GLU A 301 6.64 15.96 -2.64
N ALA A 302 7.53 15.14 -2.07
CA ALA A 302 8.92 15.02 -2.53
C ALA A 302 8.97 14.46 -3.96
N TYR A 303 8.23 13.40 -4.26
CA TYR A 303 8.19 12.80 -5.60
C TYR A 303 7.69 13.80 -6.65
N ASP A 304 6.55 14.46 -6.44
CA ASP A 304 5.99 15.32 -7.49
C ASP A 304 6.78 16.60 -7.74
N ARG A 305 7.66 17.02 -6.82
CA ARG A 305 8.66 18.08 -7.03
C ARG A 305 9.85 17.68 -7.90
N LEU A 306 10.07 16.39 -8.16
CA LEU A 306 11.20 15.95 -8.99
C LEU A 306 11.05 16.37 -10.46
N PRO A 307 12.16 16.68 -11.16
CA PRO A 307 12.15 16.88 -12.60
C PRO A 307 11.54 15.67 -13.32
N GLU A 308 10.59 15.93 -14.21
CA GLU A 308 9.86 14.92 -14.97
C GLU A 308 10.50 14.72 -16.34
N LYS A 309 10.74 13.48 -16.75
CA LYS A 309 11.19 13.16 -18.09
C LYS A 309 10.14 13.59 -19.11
N GLY A 310 10.42 14.64 -19.89
CA GLY A 310 9.52 15.14 -20.92
C GLY A 310 9.05 14.06 -21.89
N ALA A 311 7.74 14.03 -22.16
CA ALA A 311 7.07 13.02 -22.97
C ALA A 311 7.41 13.16 -24.47
N THR A 312 8.62 12.75 -24.86
CA THR A 312 9.03 12.77 -26.26
C THR A 312 8.18 11.83 -27.11
N GLN A 313 7.65 12.32 -28.22
CA GLN A 313 7.16 11.44 -29.28
C GLN A 313 8.35 10.69 -29.86
N SER A 314 8.37 9.36 -29.72
CA SER A 314 9.47 8.55 -30.22
C SER A 314 9.46 8.56 -31.75
N VAL A 315 10.38 9.33 -32.36
CA VAL A 315 10.53 9.51 -33.82
C VAL A 315 10.77 8.19 -34.56
N ARG A 316 11.17 7.14 -33.83
CA ARG A 316 11.22 5.74 -34.29
C ARG A 316 10.28 4.89 -33.44
N PRO A 317 9.59 3.88 -34.01
CA PRO A 317 8.82 2.92 -33.22
C PRO A 317 9.75 2.20 -32.23
N LEU A 318 9.26 2.00 -31.00
CA LEU A 318 10.01 1.29 -29.97
C LEU A 318 10.20 -0.20 -30.36
N PRO A 319 11.31 -0.84 -29.97
CA PRO A 319 11.48 -2.28 -30.15
C PRO A 319 10.33 -3.05 -29.51
N ALA A 320 9.87 -4.16 -30.13
CA ALA A 320 8.78 -4.96 -29.54
C ALA A 320 9.17 -5.71 -28.24
N ARG A 321 10.46 -5.72 -27.87
CA ARG A 321 11.01 -6.39 -26.68
C ARG A 321 12.33 -5.78 -26.24
N ILE A 322 12.54 -5.67 -24.93
CA ILE A 322 13.84 -5.42 -24.26
C ILE A 322 14.01 -6.40 -23.09
N ASP A 323 15.22 -6.90 -22.83
CA ASP A 323 15.52 -7.72 -21.64
C ASP A 323 16.95 -7.45 -21.13
N LEU A 324 17.07 -6.62 -20.09
CA LEU A 324 18.33 -6.24 -19.42
C LEU A 324 18.77 -7.24 -18.35
N SER A 325 18.00 -8.30 -18.07
CA SER A 325 18.32 -9.27 -17.00
C SER A 325 19.64 -10.03 -17.20
N ALA A 326 20.23 -9.98 -18.39
CA ALA A 326 21.61 -10.42 -18.63
C ALA A 326 22.63 -9.63 -17.78
N TYR A 327 22.45 -8.32 -17.65
CA TYR A 327 23.33 -7.39 -16.92
C TYR A 327 23.00 -7.28 -15.42
N ALA A 328 21.87 -7.84 -14.97
CA ALA A 328 21.52 -7.84 -13.55
C ALA A 328 22.49 -8.68 -12.70
N PRO A 329 22.84 -8.24 -11.48
CA PRO A 329 23.55 -9.09 -10.53
C PRO A 329 22.70 -10.30 -10.11
N PRO A 330 23.27 -11.30 -9.38
CA PRO A 330 22.50 -12.35 -8.73
C PRO A 330 21.37 -11.79 -7.86
N VAL A 331 20.22 -12.46 -7.78
CA VAL A 331 19.07 -11.96 -7.02
C VAL A 331 19.35 -11.99 -5.52
N LEU A 332 19.14 -10.87 -4.84
CA LEU A 332 19.24 -10.75 -3.39
C LEU A 332 17.91 -11.08 -2.68
N ASN A 333 18.04 -11.43 -1.41
CA ASN A 333 16.94 -11.49 -0.45
C ASN A 333 17.16 -10.39 0.62
N GLN A 334 16.17 -9.52 0.82
CA GLN A 334 16.17 -8.46 1.84
C GLN A 334 15.91 -8.98 3.27
N GLY A 335 15.53 -10.26 3.40
CA GLY A 335 15.12 -10.84 4.67
C GLY A 335 13.85 -10.17 5.20
N GLN A 336 13.93 -9.65 6.42
CA GLN A 336 12.82 -8.96 7.10
C GLN A 336 13.07 -7.44 7.24
N LYS A 337 14.07 -6.89 6.53
CA LYS A 337 14.45 -5.48 6.60
C LYS A 337 13.74 -4.62 5.55
N GLY A 338 13.61 -3.32 5.82
CA GLY A 338 12.98 -2.32 4.94
C GLY A 338 13.81 -1.94 3.70
N SER A 339 14.73 -2.77 3.24
CA SER A 339 15.80 -2.40 2.31
C SER A 339 15.46 -2.51 0.81
N CYS A 340 14.21 -2.79 0.43
CA CYS A 340 13.82 -2.96 -0.99
C CYS A 340 14.14 -1.76 -1.88
N VAL A 341 14.01 -0.52 -1.36
CA VAL A 341 14.37 0.72 -2.07
C VAL A 341 15.88 0.75 -2.36
N ALA A 342 16.71 0.47 -1.35
CA ALA A 342 18.15 0.47 -1.48
C ALA A 342 18.68 -0.69 -2.36
N ILE A 343 18.03 -1.85 -2.34
CA ILE A 343 18.30 -2.97 -3.25
C ILE A 343 17.94 -2.59 -4.69
N SER A 344 16.76 -2.02 -4.92
CA SER A 344 16.33 -1.65 -6.28
C SER A 344 17.16 -0.51 -6.89
N ILE A 345 17.57 0.48 -6.10
CA ILE A 345 18.41 1.61 -6.55
C ILE A 345 19.89 1.22 -6.64
N GLY A 346 20.51 0.87 -5.51
CA GLY A 346 21.95 0.68 -5.39
C GLY A 346 22.43 -0.65 -5.96
N TYR A 347 21.77 -1.74 -5.62
CA TYR A 347 22.20 -3.06 -6.07
C TYR A 347 21.72 -3.40 -7.49
N TYR A 348 20.44 -3.22 -7.82
CA TYR A 348 19.92 -3.53 -9.14
C TYR A 348 20.17 -2.42 -10.17
N MET A 349 19.46 -1.29 -10.11
CA MET A 349 19.51 -0.24 -11.15
C MET A 349 20.95 0.23 -11.43
N ARG A 350 21.71 0.59 -10.40
CA ARG A 350 23.08 1.12 -10.56
C ARG A 350 24.11 0.07 -11.01
N SER A 351 24.00 -1.19 -10.58
CA SER A 351 24.91 -2.25 -11.03
C SER A 351 24.55 -2.76 -12.43
N ILE A 352 23.27 -2.76 -12.82
CA ILE A 352 22.84 -3.05 -14.20
C ILE A 352 23.44 -2.02 -15.16
N LEU A 353 23.40 -0.73 -14.80
CA LEU A 353 23.97 0.34 -15.61
C LEU A 353 25.50 0.18 -15.77
N ASP A 354 26.23 -0.19 -14.72
CA ASP A 354 27.66 -0.51 -14.80
C ASP A 354 27.93 -1.75 -15.67
N ALA A 355 27.21 -2.85 -15.42
CA ALA A 355 27.38 -4.09 -16.16
C ALA A 355 27.07 -3.92 -17.66
N ARG A 356 26.01 -3.17 -18.01
CA ARG A 356 25.65 -2.86 -19.41
C ARG A 356 26.70 -1.97 -20.08
N ARG A 357 27.27 -1.00 -19.36
CA ARG A 357 28.40 -0.17 -19.81
C ARG A 357 29.65 -0.99 -20.08
N GLN A 358 29.99 -1.90 -19.16
CA GLN A 358 31.19 -2.74 -19.22
C GLN A 358 31.00 -4.01 -20.07
N GLY A 359 29.85 -4.20 -20.73
CA GLY A 359 29.54 -5.41 -21.53
C GLY A 359 29.41 -6.71 -20.72
N LEU A 360 29.28 -6.63 -19.39
CA LEU A 360 29.37 -7.76 -18.48
C LEU A 360 28.03 -8.51 -18.37
N THR A 361 28.01 -9.76 -18.82
CA THR A 361 26.87 -10.70 -18.67
C THR A 361 27.15 -11.84 -17.70
N SER A 362 28.43 -12.07 -17.34
CA SER A 362 28.83 -13.09 -16.37
C SER A 362 28.42 -12.70 -14.95
N LYS A 363 27.52 -13.48 -14.32
CA LYS A 363 27.00 -13.19 -12.99
C LYS A 363 28.08 -13.08 -11.90
N LYS A 364 29.20 -13.79 -12.04
CA LYS A 364 30.36 -13.67 -11.14
C LYS A 364 31.06 -12.31 -11.30
N ALA A 365 31.27 -11.85 -12.53
CA ALA A 365 31.87 -10.55 -12.80
C ALA A 365 30.97 -9.39 -12.35
N ILE A 366 29.66 -9.49 -12.65
CA ILE A 366 28.67 -8.49 -12.21
C ILE A 366 28.61 -8.42 -10.68
N LEU A 367 28.56 -9.57 -9.98
CA LEU A 367 28.57 -9.58 -8.51
C LEU A 367 29.82 -8.90 -7.93
N SER A 368 31.01 -9.15 -8.51
CA SER A 368 32.26 -8.53 -8.05
C SER A 368 32.33 -7.01 -8.23
N ARG A 369 31.44 -6.43 -9.05
CA ARG A 369 31.30 -4.98 -9.28
C ARG A 369 30.01 -4.37 -8.73
N SER A 370 29.08 -5.20 -8.26
CA SER A 370 27.80 -4.73 -7.72
C SER A 370 28.00 -3.88 -6.46
N LEU A 371 27.14 -2.88 -6.25
CA LEU A 371 27.24 -1.93 -5.14
C LEU A 371 26.37 -2.35 -3.95
N SER A 372 26.83 -2.06 -2.73
CA SER A 372 26.16 -2.48 -1.50
C SER A 372 24.84 -1.74 -1.26
N PRO A 373 23.69 -2.44 -1.22
CA PRO A 373 22.41 -1.83 -0.85
C PRO A 373 22.27 -1.68 0.67
N PHE A 374 22.98 -2.49 1.46
CA PHE A 374 22.86 -2.46 2.91
C PHE A 374 23.59 -1.26 3.50
N TYR A 375 24.79 -0.94 3.00
CA TYR A 375 25.41 0.38 3.21
C TYR A 375 24.47 1.54 2.82
N LEU A 376 23.88 1.53 1.62
CA LEU A 376 22.96 2.60 1.18
C LEU A 376 21.83 2.78 2.19
N TYR A 377 21.17 1.69 2.55
CA TYR A 377 20.09 1.70 3.54
C TYR A 377 20.56 2.25 4.89
N SER A 378 21.67 1.76 5.45
CA SER A 378 22.21 2.25 6.73
C SER A 378 22.65 3.73 6.69
N ALA A 379 22.96 4.27 5.51
CA ALA A 379 23.39 5.66 5.31
C ALA A 379 22.23 6.65 5.08
N VAL A 380 21.01 6.18 4.73
CA VAL A 380 19.84 7.06 4.46
C VAL A 380 18.57 6.68 5.24
N LYS A 381 18.58 5.60 6.03
CA LYS A 381 17.47 5.27 6.94
C LYS A 381 17.30 6.35 8.01
N ASP A 382 16.12 6.35 8.64
CA ASP A 382 15.91 7.16 9.84
C ASP A 382 16.92 6.77 10.94
N PRO A 383 17.62 7.72 11.59
CA PRO A 383 18.52 7.42 12.70
C PRO A 383 17.82 6.71 13.87
N SER A 384 16.51 6.94 14.07
CA SER A 384 15.71 6.31 15.12
C SER A 384 15.28 4.87 14.83
N ASP A 385 15.35 4.41 13.58
CA ASP A 385 15.04 3.01 13.23
C ASP A 385 16.21 2.08 13.60
N GLY A 386 16.32 1.73 14.88
CA GLY A 386 17.34 0.82 15.41
C GLY A 386 17.19 -0.64 14.95
N GLU A 387 16.04 -1.00 14.36
CA GLU A 387 15.73 -2.36 13.92
C GLU A 387 15.84 -2.54 12.39
N CYS A 388 15.95 -1.46 11.63
CA CYS A 388 16.02 -1.45 10.17
C CYS A 388 14.78 -2.07 9.50
N THR A 389 13.61 -1.75 10.06
CA THR A 389 12.29 -2.23 9.63
C THR A 389 11.47 -1.15 8.94
N ALA A 390 11.84 0.13 9.06
CA ALA A 390 11.19 1.23 8.38
C ALA A 390 11.61 1.33 6.91
N GLY A 391 10.74 1.95 6.10
CA GLY A 391 11.04 2.26 4.71
C GLY A 391 11.99 3.44 4.53
N VAL A 392 12.67 3.46 3.40
CA VAL A 392 13.52 4.56 2.92
C VAL A 392 12.80 5.31 1.80
N ASP A 393 13.00 6.63 1.71
CA ASP A 393 12.53 7.41 0.57
C ASP A 393 13.46 7.20 -0.65
N PRO A 394 12.94 6.86 -1.84
CA PRO A 394 13.75 6.74 -3.04
C PRO A 394 14.47 8.03 -3.43
N GLY A 395 13.90 9.21 -3.14
CA GLY A 395 14.54 10.51 -3.43
C GLY A 395 15.86 10.65 -2.67
N GLN A 396 15.83 10.48 -1.35
CA GLN A 396 17.01 10.46 -0.49
C GLN A 396 18.04 9.38 -0.88
N ALA A 397 17.58 8.19 -1.28
CA ALA A 397 18.46 7.12 -1.75
C ALA A 397 19.13 7.44 -3.11
N LEU A 398 18.41 8.12 -4.02
CA LEU A 398 18.94 8.58 -5.30
C LEU A 398 19.90 9.78 -5.12
N GLU A 399 19.57 10.74 -4.24
CA GLU A 399 20.47 11.84 -3.91
C GLU A 399 21.76 11.37 -3.23
N HIS A 400 21.70 10.40 -2.31
CA HIS A 400 22.91 9.80 -1.73
C HIS A 400 23.80 9.19 -2.82
N LEU A 401 23.19 8.47 -3.78
CA LEU A 401 23.91 7.89 -4.91
C LEU A 401 24.46 8.96 -5.89
N LYS A 402 23.78 10.10 -6.05
CA LYS A 402 24.20 11.25 -6.88
C LYS A 402 25.33 12.06 -6.25
N THR A 403 25.35 12.15 -4.92
CA THR A 403 26.31 12.96 -4.15
C THR A 403 27.56 12.17 -3.74
N HIS A 404 27.40 10.93 -3.25
CA HIS A 404 28.47 10.13 -2.65
C HIS A 404 28.83 8.86 -3.44
N GLY A 405 27.88 8.28 -4.19
CA GLY A 405 28.07 6.95 -4.77
C GLY A 405 27.88 5.86 -3.71
N LEU A 406 28.41 4.64 -3.95
CA LEU A 406 28.31 3.52 -3.01
C LEU A 406 29.53 2.60 -3.03
N PRO A 407 29.90 1.99 -1.89
CA PRO A 407 30.92 0.96 -1.83
C PRO A 407 30.46 -0.34 -2.52
N LEU A 408 31.42 -1.15 -2.98
CA LEU A 408 31.15 -2.50 -3.50
C LEU A 408 30.41 -3.37 -2.48
N PHE A 409 29.51 -4.22 -2.97
CA PHE A 409 28.73 -5.20 -2.20
C PHE A 409 29.62 -6.06 -1.30
N ALA A 410 30.78 -6.48 -1.80
CA ALA A 410 31.74 -7.30 -1.05
C ALA A 410 32.30 -6.62 0.22
N ARG A 411 32.21 -5.27 0.35
CA ARG A 411 32.63 -4.54 1.55
C ARG A 411 31.55 -4.52 2.64
N TYR A 412 30.27 -4.58 2.26
CA TYR A 412 29.13 -4.57 3.17
C TYR A 412 28.03 -5.54 2.68
N PRO A 413 28.29 -6.87 2.73
CA PRO A 413 27.40 -7.88 2.13
C PRO A 413 26.28 -8.36 3.07
N ASP A 414 26.29 -7.99 4.35
CA ASP A 414 25.36 -8.48 5.37
C ASP A 414 23.97 -7.81 5.24
N PRO A 415 22.88 -8.57 4.98
CA PRO A 415 21.52 -8.03 4.94
C PRO A 415 21.00 -7.52 6.30
N ASN A 416 21.69 -7.80 7.41
CA ASN A 416 21.34 -7.33 8.74
C ASN A 416 22.06 -6.03 9.15
N LEU A 417 22.92 -5.49 8.29
CA LEU A 417 23.66 -4.25 8.56
C LEU A 417 22.69 -3.10 8.87
N CYS A 418 22.69 -2.67 10.13
CA CYS A 418 21.75 -1.70 10.67
C CYS A 418 22.41 -0.56 11.46
N GLN A 419 23.68 -0.77 11.85
CA GLN A 419 24.47 0.20 12.61
C GLN A 419 24.95 1.35 11.71
N PRO A 420 25.25 2.54 12.28
CA PRO A 420 25.83 3.65 11.53
C PRO A 420 27.10 3.23 10.76
N VAL A 421 27.14 3.53 9.47
CA VAL A 421 28.25 3.20 8.58
C VAL A 421 29.24 4.36 8.46
N PRO A 422 30.57 4.12 8.37
CA PRO A 422 31.54 5.17 8.12
C PRO A 422 31.28 5.86 6.77
N ALA A 423 31.39 7.19 6.74
CA ALA A 423 31.19 7.97 5.53
C ALA A 423 32.07 7.48 4.36
N PHE A 424 31.48 7.48 3.17
CA PHE A 424 32.08 7.01 1.93
C PHE A 424 31.84 8.04 0.82
N THR A 425 32.79 8.17 -0.10
CA THR A 425 32.57 8.82 -1.40
C THR A 425 33.44 8.16 -2.46
N ASP A 426 32.88 7.93 -3.65
CA ASP A 426 33.59 7.40 -4.83
C ASP A 426 32.87 7.90 -6.09
N GLU A 427 33.56 8.76 -6.86
CA GLU A 427 32.96 9.37 -8.04
C GLU A 427 32.65 8.38 -9.16
N SER A 428 33.38 7.26 -9.23
CA SER A 428 33.11 6.20 -10.20
C SER A 428 31.86 5.38 -9.86
N ALA A 429 31.43 5.41 -8.58
CA ALA A 429 30.24 4.73 -8.08
C ALA A 429 28.97 5.60 -8.12
N ARG A 430 29.10 6.93 -8.33
CA ARG A 430 27.97 7.88 -8.40
C ARG A 430 27.01 7.62 -9.57
N ILE A 431 25.83 8.22 -9.51
CA ILE A 431 25.02 8.58 -10.69
C ILE A 431 25.29 10.04 -11.06
N LEU A 432 25.08 10.40 -12.33
CA LEU A 432 25.13 11.79 -12.79
C LEU A 432 23.89 12.56 -12.31
N ASP A 433 22.72 12.01 -12.60
CA ASP A 433 21.43 12.55 -12.17
C ASP A 433 20.33 11.48 -12.25
N TYR A 434 19.10 11.83 -11.86
CA TYR A 434 17.90 11.01 -11.98
C TYR A 434 16.65 11.89 -12.20
N VAL A 435 15.56 11.27 -12.67
CA VAL A 435 14.25 11.93 -12.89
C VAL A 435 13.08 11.03 -12.57
N LYS A 436 11.92 11.62 -12.30
CA LYS A 436 10.64 10.89 -12.34
C LYS A 436 10.19 10.69 -13.78
N LEU A 437 9.56 9.55 -14.07
CA LEU A 437 9.10 9.17 -15.40
C LEU A 437 7.65 9.58 -15.69
N PHE A 438 6.88 9.88 -14.65
CA PHE A 438 5.45 10.21 -14.72
C PHE A 438 4.96 10.79 -13.39
N ARG A 439 3.88 11.58 -13.41
CA ARG A 439 3.15 12.01 -12.19
C ARG A 439 2.46 10.83 -11.51
N ILE A 440 2.14 10.98 -10.22
CA ILE A 440 1.38 9.96 -9.48
C ILE A 440 0.02 9.72 -10.14
N THR A 441 -0.64 10.80 -10.56
CA THR A 441 -1.95 10.87 -11.22
C THR A 441 -1.90 10.62 -12.74
N GLU A 442 -0.72 10.31 -13.30
CA GLU A 442 -0.52 10.23 -14.76
C GLU A 442 -1.33 9.12 -15.43
N ALA A 443 -1.70 9.32 -16.69
CA ALA A 443 -2.47 8.36 -17.46
C ALA A 443 -1.78 6.99 -17.54
N LYS A 444 -2.55 5.91 -17.36
CA LYS A 444 -2.01 4.55 -17.16
C LYS A 444 -1.16 4.06 -18.34
N ASP A 445 -1.57 4.40 -19.54
CA ASP A 445 -0.86 4.16 -20.79
C ASP A 445 0.36 5.06 -20.96
N ALA A 446 0.29 6.34 -20.56
CA ALA A 446 1.45 7.23 -20.52
C ALA A 446 2.55 6.70 -19.57
N LYS A 447 2.18 6.19 -18.38
CA LYS A 447 3.10 5.49 -17.46
C LYS A 447 3.81 4.31 -18.15
N VAL A 448 3.07 3.49 -18.91
CA VAL A 448 3.62 2.36 -19.68
C VAL A 448 4.58 2.87 -20.75
N GLN A 449 4.21 3.89 -21.54
CA GLN A 449 5.08 4.41 -22.61
C GLN A 449 6.38 4.99 -22.06
N ALA A 450 6.34 5.79 -20.98
CA ALA A 450 7.54 6.36 -20.36
C ALA A 450 8.53 5.28 -19.88
N VAL A 451 8.02 4.15 -19.35
CA VAL A 451 8.85 3.01 -18.95
C VAL A 451 9.36 2.22 -20.17
N LYS A 452 8.55 2.02 -21.22
CA LYS A 452 9.01 1.38 -22.48
C LYS A 452 10.09 2.20 -23.20
N GLN A 453 9.97 3.53 -23.25
CA GLN A 453 10.97 4.44 -23.80
C GLN A 453 12.29 4.32 -23.02
N THR A 454 12.21 4.40 -21.69
CA THR A 454 13.38 4.28 -20.79
C THR A 454 14.10 2.93 -20.91
N LEU A 455 13.34 1.84 -21.04
CA LEU A 455 13.92 0.52 -21.30
C LEU A 455 14.51 0.41 -22.73
N ALA A 456 13.96 1.12 -23.73
CA ALA A 456 14.55 1.20 -25.06
C ALA A 456 15.87 2.00 -25.12
N GLU A 457 16.08 2.96 -24.21
CA GLU A 457 17.39 3.60 -23.94
C GLU A 457 18.39 2.64 -23.25
N LEU A 458 17.95 1.41 -22.94
CA LEU A 458 18.69 0.39 -22.22
C LEU A 458 19.08 0.84 -20.80
N SER A 459 18.18 1.59 -20.15
CA SER A 459 18.24 1.91 -18.72
C SER A 459 17.13 1.17 -17.95
N PRO A 460 17.44 0.49 -16.84
CA PRO A 460 16.42 -0.10 -15.97
C PRO A 460 15.66 0.99 -15.19
N VAL A 461 14.42 0.71 -14.82
CA VAL A 461 13.55 1.64 -14.07
C VAL A 461 13.41 1.15 -12.64
N VAL A 462 13.52 2.03 -11.65
CA VAL A 462 13.05 1.73 -10.28
C VAL A 462 11.58 2.12 -10.20
N ALA A 463 10.72 1.19 -9.80
CA ALA A 463 9.29 1.43 -9.67
C ALA A 463 8.87 1.30 -8.20
N GLY A 464 8.22 2.33 -7.67
CA GLY A 464 7.45 2.25 -6.43
C GLY A 464 6.07 1.73 -6.77
N ILE A 465 5.75 0.51 -6.32
CA ILE A 465 4.51 -0.19 -6.65
C ILE A 465 3.65 -0.40 -5.40
N GLU A 466 2.37 -0.16 -5.57
CA GLU A 466 1.32 -0.64 -4.67
C GLU A 466 1.18 -2.13 -4.97
N VAL A 467 1.81 -2.98 -4.17
CA VAL A 467 1.50 -4.41 -4.24
C VAL A 467 0.19 -4.68 -3.53
N THR A 468 -0.30 -5.87 -3.75
CA THR A 468 -1.46 -6.41 -3.06
C THR A 468 -1.00 -7.53 -2.14
N ALA A 469 -1.95 -8.16 -1.43
CA ALA A 469 -1.82 -9.59 -1.19
C ALA A 469 -1.89 -10.34 -2.55
N SER A 470 -0.82 -10.16 -3.34
CA SER A 470 -0.61 -10.44 -4.76
C SER A 470 0.65 -11.26 -5.05
N LEU A 471 1.77 -10.62 -4.73
CA LEU A 471 3.08 -10.91 -5.31
C LEU A 471 3.75 -12.14 -4.67
N GLY A 472 3.50 -12.35 -3.38
CA GLY A 472 4.08 -13.41 -2.55
C GLY A 472 3.72 -14.83 -2.96
N ASN A 473 2.62 -15.05 -3.68
CA ASN A 473 2.23 -16.38 -4.16
C ASN A 473 3.25 -16.97 -5.14
N LEU A 474 3.95 -16.10 -5.88
CA LEU A 474 5.07 -16.50 -6.75
C LEU A 474 6.25 -17.09 -5.97
N SER A 475 6.34 -16.87 -4.65
CA SER A 475 7.40 -17.42 -3.78
C SER A 475 7.30 -18.93 -3.56
N PHE A 476 6.14 -19.54 -3.82
CA PHE A 476 5.87 -20.94 -3.49
C PHE A 476 6.12 -21.92 -4.65
N VAL A 477 6.41 -21.40 -5.86
CA VAL A 477 6.50 -22.20 -7.09
C VAL A 477 7.95 -22.51 -7.45
N LYS A 478 8.32 -23.78 -7.48
CA LYS A 478 9.64 -24.22 -7.97
C LYS A 478 9.73 -24.08 -9.51
N SER A 479 10.47 -23.08 -10.00
CA SER A 479 10.71 -22.91 -11.44
C SER A 479 11.46 -24.10 -12.06
N LEU A 480 10.93 -24.61 -13.18
CA LEU A 480 11.50 -25.67 -14.02
C LEU A 480 11.86 -25.15 -15.44
N VAL A 481 11.95 -23.82 -15.58
CA VAL A 481 11.92 -23.09 -16.87
C VAL A 481 13.18 -23.19 -17.75
N PRO A 482 14.45 -23.25 -17.24
CA PRO A 482 15.64 -23.02 -18.08
C PRO A 482 15.84 -23.93 -19.31
N ARG A 483 15.16 -25.08 -19.40
CA ARG A 483 15.31 -26.04 -20.52
C ARG A 483 14.20 -25.97 -21.59
N LEU A 484 13.13 -25.21 -21.38
CA LEU A 484 11.91 -25.28 -22.21
C LEU A 484 11.73 -24.09 -23.16
N ARG A 485 12.61 -23.09 -23.09
CA ARG A 485 12.50 -21.77 -23.77
C ARG A 485 12.49 -21.81 -25.31
N ASN A 486 12.75 -22.96 -25.93
CA ASN A 486 12.84 -23.13 -27.38
C ASN A 486 11.70 -23.99 -28.00
N LEU A 487 10.65 -24.33 -27.23
CA LEU A 487 9.58 -25.20 -27.71
C LEU A 487 8.52 -24.46 -28.57
N PRO A 488 7.89 -25.13 -29.57
CA PRO A 488 6.80 -24.55 -30.36
C PRO A 488 5.57 -24.15 -29.52
N SER A 489 4.84 -23.13 -29.95
CA SER A 489 3.69 -22.53 -29.22
C SER A 489 2.50 -23.47 -28.98
N ALA A 490 2.42 -24.60 -29.70
CA ALA A 490 1.47 -25.68 -29.41
C ALA A 490 1.94 -26.55 -28.23
N VAL A 491 3.24 -26.86 -28.15
CA VAL A 491 3.83 -27.67 -27.08
C VAL A 491 3.92 -26.87 -25.79
N SER A 492 4.23 -25.57 -25.86
CA SER A 492 4.20 -24.68 -24.69
C SER A 492 2.82 -24.67 -24.02
N ARG A 493 1.71 -24.64 -24.77
CA ARG A 493 0.34 -24.73 -24.21
C ARG A 493 -0.02 -26.13 -23.65
N LEU A 494 0.76 -27.16 -23.98
CA LEU A 494 0.59 -28.50 -23.41
C LEU A 494 1.35 -28.67 -22.08
N VAL A 495 2.48 -27.97 -21.93
CA VAL A 495 3.34 -28.00 -20.72
C VAL A 495 2.89 -26.93 -19.71
N PHE A 496 2.68 -25.70 -20.17
CA PHE A 496 1.97 -24.66 -19.42
C PHE A 496 0.46 -24.90 -19.57
N ARG A 497 -0.03 -25.93 -18.88
CA ARG A 497 -1.46 -26.22 -18.76
C ARG A 497 -2.12 -25.04 -18.03
N GLU A 498 -2.90 -24.24 -18.74
CA GLU A 498 -3.62 -23.09 -18.18
C GLU A 498 -4.54 -23.54 -17.04
N THR A 499 -4.11 -23.28 -15.80
CA THR A 499 -5.02 -23.19 -14.66
C THR A 499 -5.79 -21.88 -14.77
N ALA A 500 -6.86 -21.73 -13.97
CA ALA A 500 -7.60 -20.47 -13.88
C ALA A 500 -6.78 -19.29 -13.32
N GLU A 501 -5.52 -19.53 -12.91
CA GLU A 501 -4.62 -18.56 -12.29
C GLU A 501 -3.58 -17.98 -13.26
N GLY A 502 -3.47 -18.49 -14.50
CA GLY A 502 -2.49 -18.01 -15.49
C GLY A 502 -1.07 -18.55 -15.29
N PRO A 503 -0.06 -18.02 -16.02
CA PRO A 503 1.30 -18.55 -15.99
C PRO A 503 2.05 -18.17 -14.71
N ASN A 504 2.69 -19.16 -14.07
CA ASN A 504 3.21 -19.15 -12.68
C ASN A 504 4.32 -18.12 -12.34
N PHE A 505 4.59 -17.15 -13.20
CA PHE A 505 5.54 -16.04 -13.01
C PHE A 505 4.94 -14.67 -13.36
N GLN A 506 3.67 -14.63 -13.79
CA GLN A 506 2.91 -13.40 -13.96
C GLN A 506 2.26 -13.02 -12.63
N TRP A 507 2.69 -11.89 -12.07
CA TRP A 507 1.93 -11.25 -11.00
C TRP A 507 0.67 -10.60 -11.60
N GLN A 508 -0.47 -10.91 -11.01
CA GLN A 508 -1.79 -10.39 -11.37
C GLN A 508 -2.33 -9.65 -10.16
N PRO A 509 -2.15 -8.32 -10.00
CA PRO A 509 -2.47 -7.67 -8.74
C PRO A 509 -3.98 -7.63 -8.44
N ASN A 510 -4.80 -7.63 -9.51
CA ASN A 510 -6.27 -7.79 -9.47
C ASN A 510 -6.73 -9.13 -8.89
N GLN A 511 -5.87 -10.16 -8.96
CA GLN A 511 -5.94 -11.36 -8.14
C GLN A 511 -5.56 -11.01 -6.67
N SER A 512 -6.29 -10.07 -6.03
CA SER A 512 -6.33 -9.83 -4.58
C SER A 512 -7.60 -9.06 -4.17
N THR A 513 -7.98 -9.15 -2.88
CA THR A 513 -8.91 -8.22 -2.22
C THR A 513 -8.22 -7.14 -1.39
N SER A 514 -7.01 -7.39 -0.84
CA SER A 514 -6.25 -6.41 -0.05
C SER A 514 -5.07 -5.79 -0.82
N LEU A 515 -4.80 -4.53 -0.51
CA LEU A 515 -3.59 -3.79 -0.89
C LEU A 515 -2.57 -3.90 0.24
N ASP A 516 -1.37 -4.38 -0.06
CA ASP A 516 -0.25 -4.38 0.88
C ASP A 516 0.69 -3.26 0.40
N PHE A 517 0.78 -2.12 1.10
CA PHE A 517 1.31 -0.88 0.53
C PHE A 517 2.83 -0.65 0.74
N GLY A 518 3.53 -0.18 -0.31
CA GLY A 518 4.90 0.34 -0.21
C GLY A 518 6.07 -0.57 -0.65
N HIS A 519 6.04 -1.20 -1.83
CA HIS A 519 7.19 -1.98 -2.33
C HIS A 519 7.98 -1.26 -3.41
N ALA A 520 9.29 -1.49 -3.46
CA ALA A 520 10.18 -0.90 -4.46
C ALA A 520 10.94 -1.98 -5.22
N VAL A 521 10.73 -2.04 -6.54
CA VAL A 521 11.26 -3.07 -7.44
C VAL A 521 12.01 -2.45 -8.61
N CYS A 522 12.76 -3.27 -9.36
CA CYS A 522 13.47 -2.80 -10.55
C CYS A 522 12.91 -3.47 -11.82
N VAL A 523 12.38 -2.66 -12.74
CA VAL A 523 11.93 -3.09 -14.06
C VAL A 523 13.14 -3.21 -14.97
N VAL A 524 13.32 -4.39 -15.56
CA VAL A 524 14.51 -4.77 -16.34
C VAL A 524 14.18 -5.17 -17.78
N GLY A 525 12.94 -5.07 -18.22
CA GLY A 525 12.57 -5.38 -19.60
C GLY A 525 11.08 -5.31 -19.87
N TYR A 526 10.72 -5.56 -21.12
CA TYR A 526 9.34 -5.71 -21.57
C TYR A 526 9.28 -6.58 -22.82
N ASP A 527 8.11 -7.14 -23.12
CA ASP A 527 7.83 -7.83 -24.38
C ASP A 527 6.36 -7.61 -24.75
N ASP A 528 6.11 -6.97 -25.89
CA ASP A 528 4.79 -6.60 -26.39
C ASP A 528 3.91 -7.80 -26.78
N ARG A 529 4.49 -9.00 -26.89
CA ARG A 529 3.77 -10.25 -27.19
C ARG A 529 3.53 -11.10 -25.94
N MET A 530 4.11 -10.72 -24.79
CA MET A 530 3.96 -11.48 -23.55
C MET A 530 2.50 -11.45 -23.08
N PHE A 531 1.96 -12.63 -22.77
CA PHE A 531 0.55 -12.85 -22.42
C PHE A 531 -0.47 -12.31 -23.45
N GLY A 532 -0.03 -12.06 -24.69
CA GLY A 532 -0.87 -11.53 -25.79
C GLY A 532 -1.20 -10.04 -25.71
N THR A 533 -0.98 -9.38 -24.57
CA THR A 533 -1.32 -7.96 -24.31
C THR A 533 -0.10 -7.08 -23.97
N GLY A 534 1.05 -7.69 -23.73
CA GLY A 534 2.30 -7.03 -23.38
C GLY A 534 2.51 -6.89 -21.87
N ALA A 535 3.74 -7.13 -21.43
CA ALA A 535 4.11 -7.14 -20.02
C ALA A 535 5.54 -6.64 -19.75
N PHE A 536 5.73 -6.03 -18.58
CA PHE A 536 7.04 -5.69 -18.04
C PHE A 536 7.65 -6.86 -17.27
N LYS A 537 8.97 -7.00 -17.37
CA LYS A 537 9.80 -7.94 -16.61
C LYS A 537 10.45 -7.20 -15.44
N ILE A 538 10.29 -7.73 -14.22
CA ILE A 538 10.74 -7.10 -12.99
C ILE A 538 11.61 -8.07 -12.18
N ILE A 539 12.70 -7.57 -11.60
CA ILE A 539 13.53 -8.28 -10.62
C ILE A 539 13.11 -7.87 -9.20
N ASN A 540 12.93 -8.86 -8.32
CA ASN A 540 12.45 -8.66 -6.94
C ASN A 540 13.61 -8.82 -5.93
N SER A 541 13.37 -8.42 -4.68
CA SER A 541 14.34 -8.47 -3.56
C SER A 541 14.05 -9.59 -2.55
N TRP A 542 13.34 -10.65 -2.93
CA TRP A 542 12.93 -11.76 -2.05
C TRP A 542 13.67 -13.09 -2.32
N GLY A 543 14.84 -13.04 -2.97
CA GLY A 543 15.70 -14.19 -3.25
C GLY A 543 15.37 -14.93 -4.54
N SER A 544 16.32 -15.76 -5.01
CA SER A 544 16.22 -16.49 -6.28
C SER A 544 15.17 -17.60 -6.32
N THR A 545 14.58 -17.98 -5.18
CA THR A 545 13.44 -18.89 -5.08
C THR A 545 12.10 -18.21 -5.37
N PHE A 546 12.07 -16.89 -5.53
CA PHE A 546 10.87 -16.12 -5.83
C PHE A 546 10.53 -16.15 -7.33
N GLY A 547 9.36 -16.64 -7.72
CA GLY A 547 8.88 -16.59 -9.11
C GLY A 547 9.82 -17.30 -10.09
N ASP A 548 10.06 -16.69 -11.25
CA ASP A 548 11.03 -17.22 -12.22
C ASP A 548 12.46 -16.80 -11.85
N GLY A 549 13.05 -17.50 -10.87
CA GLY A 549 14.45 -17.35 -10.50
C GLY A 549 14.81 -16.02 -9.81
N GLY A 550 13.83 -15.38 -9.17
CA GLY A 550 13.90 -14.05 -8.57
C GLY A 550 13.20 -12.94 -9.36
N TYR A 551 12.57 -13.29 -10.49
CA TYR A 551 11.89 -12.36 -11.39
C TYR A 551 10.38 -12.65 -11.45
N PHE A 552 9.61 -11.64 -11.81
CA PHE A 552 8.20 -11.77 -12.18
C PHE A 552 7.87 -10.88 -13.38
N TRP A 553 6.67 -11.05 -13.92
CA TRP A 553 6.12 -10.21 -14.97
C TRP A 553 4.80 -9.58 -14.53
N ILE A 554 4.50 -8.39 -15.02
CA ILE A 554 3.23 -7.69 -14.77
C ILE A 554 2.71 -7.13 -16.10
N SER A 555 1.40 -7.23 -16.36
CA SER A 555 0.81 -6.70 -17.60
C SER A 555 0.98 -5.18 -17.69
N TYR A 556 0.97 -4.61 -18.89
CA TYR A 556 0.98 -3.15 -19.06
C TYR A 556 -0.21 -2.46 -18.37
N ALA A 557 -1.40 -3.06 -18.43
CA ALA A 557 -2.61 -2.51 -17.81
C ALA A 557 -2.53 -2.51 -16.27
N ASP A 558 -1.97 -3.56 -15.68
CA ASP A 558 -1.75 -3.67 -14.24
C ASP A 558 -0.61 -2.75 -13.78
N PHE A 559 0.50 -2.69 -14.51
CA PHE A 559 1.59 -1.77 -14.19
C PHE A 559 1.11 -0.31 -14.19
N GLY A 560 0.38 0.12 -15.23
CA GLY A 560 -0.21 1.45 -15.28
C GLY A 560 -1.23 1.74 -14.17
N ARG A 561 -1.80 0.71 -13.52
CA ARG A 561 -2.71 0.84 -12.38
C ARG A 561 -1.98 0.86 -11.02
N PHE A 562 -0.98 0.02 -10.82
CA PHE A 562 -0.34 -0.24 -9.52
C PHE A 562 1.04 0.40 -9.36
N ALA A 563 1.64 0.98 -10.42
CA ALA A 563 2.85 1.79 -10.30
C ALA A 563 2.52 3.23 -9.86
N LYS A 564 2.94 3.57 -8.64
CA LYS A 564 2.79 4.90 -8.05
C LYS A 564 3.95 5.83 -8.45
N TYR A 565 5.18 5.32 -8.35
CA TYR A 565 6.41 6.04 -8.71
C TYR A 565 7.19 5.31 -9.80
N GLY A 566 7.90 6.05 -10.65
CA GLY A 566 8.85 5.50 -11.62
C GLY A 566 10.07 6.42 -11.77
N TYR A 567 11.27 5.89 -11.57
CA TYR A 567 12.52 6.66 -11.61
C TYR A 567 13.49 6.09 -12.67
N GLN A 568 14.15 6.99 -13.40
CA GLN A 568 15.32 6.67 -14.22
C GLN A 568 16.54 7.37 -13.63
N ALA A 569 17.67 6.67 -13.54
CA ALA A 569 18.97 7.27 -13.25
C ALA A 569 19.90 7.22 -14.46
N TYR A 570 20.92 8.09 -14.40
CA TYR A 570 21.89 8.34 -15.46
C TYR A 570 23.31 8.16 -14.92
N LEU A 571 24.24 7.67 -15.75
CA LEU A 571 25.66 7.57 -15.38
C LEU A 571 26.49 8.66 -16.06
N PRO A 572 27.56 9.19 -15.42
CA PRO A 572 28.50 10.09 -16.07
C PRO A 572 29.12 9.44 -17.31
N ALA A 573 29.25 10.14 -18.43
CA ALA A 573 29.78 9.55 -19.68
C ALA A 573 31.27 9.19 -19.55
N ASP A 574 31.65 7.96 -19.92
CA ASP A 574 33.03 7.46 -19.81
C ASP A 574 34.04 8.34 -20.56
N SER A 575 33.64 8.71 -21.78
CA SER A 575 34.18 9.85 -22.52
C SER A 575 33.03 10.73 -22.94
N ALA A 576 33.21 12.05 -22.88
CA ALA A 576 32.27 12.95 -23.50
C ALA A 576 32.45 12.84 -25.02
N MET A 577 31.52 12.19 -25.70
CA MET A 577 31.44 12.30 -27.15
C MET A 577 31.14 13.76 -27.50
N LEU A 578 31.87 14.30 -28.49
CA LEU A 578 31.38 15.44 -29.26
C LEU A 578 30.09 14.99 -29.92
N LEU A 579 28.98 15.57 -29.45
CA LEU A 579 27.64 15.10 -29.76
C LEU A 579 27.16 15.86 -31.00
N ASP A 580 27.41 15.25 -32.16
CA ASP A 580 26.92 15.76 -33.44
C ASP A 580 25.38 15.76 -33.44
N ALA A 581 24.80 16.95 -33.43
CA ALA A 581 23.39 17.19 -33.21
C ALA A 581 22.94 18.47 -33.93
N ASP A 582 21.82 18.40 -34.65
CA ASP A 582 21.21 19.58 -35.26
C ASP A 582 20.57 20.43 -34.16
N LEU A 583 21.33 21.37 -33.61
CA LEU A 583 20.81 22.41 -32.73
C LEU A 583 20.10 23.48 -33.55
N THR A 584 18.91 23.89 -33.13
CA THR A 584 18.24 25.10 -33.63
C THR A 584 17.65 25.87 -32.45
N ILE A 585 17.93 27.17 -32.40
CA ILE A 585 17.54 28.07 -31.32
C ILE A 585 16.59 29.13 -31.88
N TRP A 586 15.50 29.44 -31.18
CA TRP A 586 14.59 30.54 -31.50
C TRP A 586 14.37 31.44 -30.29
N GLN A 587 14.11 32.72 -30.53
CA GLN A 587 13.66 33.67 -29.50
C GLN A 587 12.13 33.60 -29.37
N GLY A 588 11.66 33.17 -28.20
CA GLY A 588 10.24 32.94 -27.91
C GLY A 588 9.61 31.77 -28.69
N VAL A 589 8.29 31.66 -28.59
CA VAL A 589 7.50 30.58 -29.23
C VAL A 589 7.15 30.90 -30.69
N TYR A 590 7.11 32.19 -31.06
CA TYR A 590 6.48 32.70 -32.28
C TYR A 590 7.43 33.23 -33.36
N ARG A 591 8.76 33.27 -33.15
CA ARG A 591 9.71 33.51 -34.26
C ARG A 591 9.90 32.23 -35.06
N GLU A 592 9.76 32.31 -36.37
CA GLU A 592 10.12 31.20 -37.28
C GLU A 592 11.62 31.20 -37.62
N SER A 593 12.26 32.37 -37.64
CA SER A 593 13.70 32.52 -37.88
C SER A 593 14.54 32.06 -36.68
N ALA A 594 15.46 31.14 -36.94
CA ALA A 594 16.45 30.70 -35.97
C ALA A 594 17.44 31.83 -35.63
N LEU A 595 17.95 31.83 -34.40
CA LEU A 595 19.03 32.72 -33.97
C LEU A 595 20.39 32.17 -34.46
N PRO A 596 21.31 33.05 -34.90
CA PRO A 596 22.66 32.65 -35.24
C PRO A 596 23.47 32.26 -33.99
N PHE A 597 24.25 31.20 -34.12
CA PHE A 597 25.18 30.72 -33.10
C PHE A 597 26.48 30.20 -33.74
N SER A 598 27.57 30.22 -32.98
CA SER A 598 28.83 29.59 -33.34
C SER A 598 29.12 28.39 -32.43
N PRO A 599 29.54 27.23 -32.97
CA PRO A 599 30.14 26.19 -32.15
C PRO A 599 31.50 26.67 -31.63
N SER A 600 31.82 26.36 -30.38
CA SER A 600 33.17 26.61 -29.83
C SER A 600 34.19 25.62 -30.42
N PRO A 601 35.49 25.99 -30.51
CA PRO A 601 36.54 25.08 -30.96
C PRO A 601 36.62 23.82 -30.08
N THR A 602 36.94 22.69 -30.70
CA THR A 602 36.80 21.32 -30.18
C THR A 602 37.87 20.89 -29.16
N GLU A 603 38.41 21.82 -28.37
CA GLU A 603 39.46 21.58 -27.37
C GLU A 603 38.92 21.06 -26.02
N SER A 604 37.59 20.98 -25.86
CA SER A 604 36.93 20.67 -24.59
C SER A 604 36.12 19.36 -24.60
N ARG A 605 35.88 18.77 -23.43
CA ARG A 605 34.96 17.62 -23.22
C ARG A 605 33.47 18.01 -23.29
N LEU A 606 33.12 19.13 -23.92
CA LEU A 606 31.75 19.61 -24.14
C LEU A 606 31.67 20.29 -25.52
N GLN A 607 30.64 19.97 -26.29
CA GLN A 607 30.26 20.77 -27.45
C GLN A 607 29.40 21.95 -26.98
N THR A 608 30.00 23.13 -26.91
CA THR A 608 29.28 24.38 -26.59
C THR A 608 28.91 25.13 -27.87
N TYR A 609 27.77 25.83 -27.80
CA TYR A 609 27.25 26.69 -28.86
C TYR A 609 26.93 28.05 -28.25
N THR A 610 27.49 29.11 -28.82
CA THR A 610 27.35 30.48 -28.31
C THR A 610 26.51 31.28 -29.30
N LEU A 611 25.41 31.90 -28.85
CA LEU A 611 24.67 32.85 -29.68
C LEU A 611 25.61 33.99 -30.10
N THR A 612 25.69 34.30 -31.39
CA THR A 612 26.54 35.40 -31.87
C THR A 612 25.99 36.76 -31.47
N ASP A 613 24.67 36.83 -31.31
CA ASP A 613 23.91 38.05 -31.08
C ASP A 613 23.48 38.09 -29.59
N PRO A 614 23.97 39.03 -28.78
CA PRO A 614 23.56 39.17 -27.39
C PRO A 614 22.05 39.36 -27.24
N GLN A 615 21.47 38.73 -26.21
CA GLN A 615 20.03 38.71 -25.95
C GLN A 615 19.72 39.44 -24.64
N GLN A 616 18.52 40.02 -24.54
CA GLN A 616 18.10 40.70 -23.30
C GLN A 616 17.85 39.70 -22.16
N THR A 617 18.24 40.05 -20.94
CA THR A 617 17.95 39.28 -19.73
C THR A 617 16.44 39.06 -19.59
N GLY A 618 16.02 37.81 -19.36
CA GLY A 618 14.61 37.43 -19.28
C GLY A 618 13.95 37.07 -20.63
N ALA A 619 14.68 37.13 -21.76
CA ALA A 619 14.18 36.62 -23.02
C ALA A 619 13.89 35.10 -22.95
N SER A 620 12.70 34.69 -23.39
CA SER A 620 12.36 33.28 -23.54
C SER A 620 13.05 32.67 -24.78
N PHE A 621 13.46 31.41 -24.68
CA PHE A 621 14.04 30.66 -25.80
C PHE A 621 13.27 29.38 -26.06
N LYS A 622 13.34 28.91 -27.30
CA LYS A 622 12.90 27.60 -27.74
C LYS A 622 14.07 26.89 -28.42
N PHE A 623 14.26 25.63 -28.09
CA PHE A 623 15.34 24.81 -28.64
C PHE A 623 14.76 23.59 -29.36
N ARG A 624 15.35 23.21 -30.50
CA ARG A 624 15.26 21.87 -31.08
C ARG A 624 16.67 21.30 -31.07
N VAL A 625 16.79 20.03 -30.68
CA VAL A 625 18.01 19.24 -30.82
C VAL A 625 17.61 17.94 -31.50
N ASN A 626 18.04 17.72 -32.75
CA ASN A 626 18.00 16.38 -33.33
C ASN A 626 19.28 15.67 -32.91
N ALA A 627 19.18 14.49 -32.30
CA ALA A 627 20.33 13.68 -31.95
C ALA A 627 20.05 12.19 -32.15
N TYR A 628 21.08 11.45 -32.53
CA TYR A 628 21.02 10.00 -32.76
C TYR A 628 21.42 9.19 -31.52
N GLN A 629 21.80 9.87 -30.44
CA GLN A 629 22.17 9.31 -29.14
C GLN A 629 21.55 10.15 -28.02
N GLN A 630 21.52 9.58 -26.80
CA GLN A 630 21.05 10.27 -25.61
C GLN A 630 21.99 11.42 -25.25
N LEU A 631 21.42 12.59 -24.93
CA LEU A 631 22.15 13.81 -24.61
C LEU A 631 21.70 14.43 -23.28
N TYR A 632 22.58 15.24 -22.70
CA TYR A 632 22.31 16.14 -21.58
C TYR A 632 22.44 17.55 -22.10
N LEU A 633 21.43 18.40 -21.86
CA LEU A 633 21.41 19.77 -22.37
C LEU A 633 21.51 20.72 -21.19
N TYR A 634 22.55 21.55 -21.18
CA TYR A 634 22.76 22.58 -20.18
C TYR A 634 22.76 23.94 -20.89
N MET A 635 22.00 24.89 -20.36
CA MET A 635 22.02 26.28 -20.78
C MET A 635 22.80 27.07 -19.73
N ILE A 636 23.98 27.55 -20.12
CA ILE A 636 24.77 28.46 -19.29
C ILE A 636 24.56 29.86 -19.85
N ALA A 637 23.83 30.68 -19.10
CA ALA A 637 23.59 32.09 -19.42
C ALA A 637 24.39 32.97 -18.46
N ALA A 638 25.20 33.87 -18.99
CA ALA A 638 25.98 34.81 -18.19
C ALA A 638 25.78 36.24 -18.71
N ASN A 639 25.78 37.20 -17.79
CA ASN A 639 25.82 38.64 -18.07
C ASN A 639 26.91 39.30 -17.19
N ALA A 640 27.03 40.62 -17.25
CA ALA A 640 28.07 41.36 -16.50
C ALA A 640 27.92 41.33 -14.96
N SER A 641 26.86 40.72 -14.43
CA SER A 641 26.47 40.73 -13.01
C SER A 641 26.02 39.37 -12.45
N ASP A 642 25.78 38.37 -13.30
CA ASP A 642 25.16 37.09 -12.92
C ASP A 642 25.55 35.96 -13.89
N SER A 643 25.58 34.72 -13.39
CA SER A 643 25.93 33.50 -14.12
C SER A 643 25.01 32.35 -13.72
N VAL A 644 24.03 32.04 -14.57
CA VAL A 644 23.00 31.03 -14.36
C VAL A 644 23.31 29.79 -15.20
N ALA A 645 23.60 28.67 -14.55
CA ALA A 645 23.66 27.36 -15.18
C ALA A 645 22.34 26.61 -14.94
N ALA A 646 21.53 26.47 -16.00
CA ALA A 646 20.25 25.76 -15.97
C ALA A 646 20.34 24.43 -16.72
N THR A 647 19.96 23.33 -16.06
CA THR A 647 19.81 22.02 -16.71
C THR A 647 18.51 22.01 -17.51
N LEU A 648 18.60 21.92 -18.85
CA LEU A 648 17.46 21.82 -19.76
C LEU A 648 17.10 20.37 -20.12
N LEU A 649 18.05 19.43 -20.06
CA LEU A 649 17.78 17.99 -20.09
C LEU A 649 18.72 17.24 -19.15
N PRO A 650 18.21 16.35 -18.29
CA PRO A 650 16.80 15.99 -18.14
C PRO A 650 16.05 17.00 -17.26
N ALA A 651 14.99 17.61 -17.78
CA ALA A 651 14.18 18.62 -17.09
C ALA A 651 12.69 18.45 -17.44
N PRO A 652 11.76 19.07 -16.70
CA PRO A 652 10.33 18.99 -16.97
C PRO A 652 10.00 19.33 -18.44
N GLY A 653 9.14 18.51 -19.05
CA GLY A 653 8.63 18.80 -20.40
C GLY A 653 7.86 20.12 -20.47
N LEU A 654 7.95 20.78 -21.63
CA LEU A 654 7.10 21.91 -22.03
C LEU A 654 5.65 21.47 -22.27
#